data_AF-A0A2N0B624-F1
#
_entry.id   AF-A0A2N0B624-F1
#
_cell.length_a   1.000
_cell.length_b   1.000
_cell.length_c   1.000
_cell.angle_alpha   90.00
_cell.angle_beta   90.00
_cell.angle_gamma   90.00
#
_symmetry.space_group_name_H-M   'P 1'
#
loop_
_entity.id
_entity.type
_entity.pdbx_description
1 polymer ?
#
loop_
_entity_poly.entity_id
_entity_poly.type
_entity_poly.pdbx_seq_one_letter_code
_entity_poly.pdbx_strand_id
1 'polypeptide(L)'
;MEAEETAVDTDPIRNESAQPKSLSEKTKGWLGVVFDFTKLLYLGIRAKLALFTGALIALTVVVLSFIDVNQQTEILTQSYEKEAAISRHYISGLVLELENISSSLIRVESFRERVKRQSQALRKYRTKVVTQEEKQVSLFGFKTKLFGVLGKEKKSEIKDTYYSVYLSKSDIEELEKKTHSLLRDPNGLGITDATYSKLKTLAQVVAVLEADLNEQKGRWDELHAKERTSEREIQETEAATESLKDKIEKARNVLDRSILELSLSKQHRKIEELGLDMSQYRIQTFPVIGNQVKENLIPSFDTKIFKPDGPVNSDVFFSEIDAHLKDSIRKILALDFSQNIRENAYTIGKTELQTLYSPIFRNQNSTERALKMRGTAPDFAKRYVQQDVSVSYQIRDLIPSLKKRIQELKEKKPPIPPFQDRTYRDLYGRYSKLVQDRDEVFETFRNEFSEDKKVAAENAAKPKPGKNKNPKTSFPIQSETDLWIDSLGQARNAALEDWIVLRFSQNSGAYQDYLRNPKEQILAKERYAAIRDWIYSGKSETPTPQLKKLIPDGIIANSRGEAEEILWGLDSKPLLSESGEEIASSILTANLSGISRTLVDRTEGLQMIRKNRNSAIATALIICAMSILLAILISGFVVQKIKRIIFHAQEVGHGNLEVQFEQGGKDELGTLTIALNSMVAGLREREKIKNILGTMIDPVVVSEAMVDLAALKRGSEKRITAFFSDVAGFSNISEKLTSVELASLLNEYLSAMTLILKKHEGVLDKYIGDAIVGIFNAPVEVDRHCIKAARASVEMIETLEKLRQEWRDKKAYIPEAQEMQIRIGLNTGLAKVGFMGTDSISAYTMMGDTVNLAARLEAAGKDYGVSILVSESVQHEIQDEFFTRLLDVVRVKGKNEPVRLYELVGRPEKISERIEASALEFAKGFEAYLNREWSLAQELLESSQITRGTKDKAATLLIERCEEYKQNPPEKTWDGVYTRTHK
;
A
#
# COMPACT_ATOMS: atom_id res chain seq x y z
N MET A 1 57.49 43.72 24.21
CA MET A 1 57.72 43.65 25.66
C MET A 1 56.34 43.75 26.29
N GLU A 2 55.87 42.60 26.77
CA GLU A 2 54.84 42.29 27.79
C GLU A 2 53.51 43.04 27.93
N ALA A 3 52.46 42.19 28.07
CA ALA A 3 51.18 42.30 28.79
C ALA A 3 50.14 43.28 28.23
N GLU A 4 48.83 43.05 28.18
CA GLU A 4 47.83 42.01 28.54
C GLU A 4 46.54 42.57 27.83
N GLU A 5 45.56 41.87 27.27
CA GLU A 5 44.61 40.94 27.90
C GLU A 5 43.56 40.56 26.82
N THR A 6 43.12 39.30 26.85
CA THR A 6 41.81 38.74 26.44
C THR A 6 41.17 39.11 25.09
N ALA A 7 41.32 38.20 24.11
CA ALA A 7 40.35 37.98 23.03
C ALA A 7 39.96 36.50 23.02
N VAL A 8 38.68 36.23 23.27
CA VAL A 8 38.00 34.95 23.06
C VAL A 8 37.40 35.04 21.67
N ASP A 9 37.87 34.23 20.73
CA ASP A 9 37.24 34.02 19.43
C ASP A 9 37.06 32.53 19.16
N THR A 10 36.00 32.29 18.41
CA THR A 10 35.31 31.06 18.01
C THR A 10 36.17 29.90 17.52
N ASP A 11 35.93 28.68 18.00
CA ASP A 11 35.26 27.61 17.22
C ASP A 11 35.12 26.30 18.04
N PRO A 12 34.18 25.42 17.68
CA PRO A 12 33.75 24.28 18.48
C PRO A 12 34.64 23.05 18.23
N ILE A 13 34.81 22.17 19.24
CA ILE A 13 34.88 20.69 19.14
C ILE A 13 35.29 20.05 20.50
N ARG A 14 34.45 19.09 20.97
CA ARG A 14 34.73 17.95 21.90
C ARG A 14 35.13 18.26 23.36
N ASN A 15 34.87 17.47 24.40
CA ASN A 15 34.56 16.04 24.67
C ASN A 15 33.84 15.99 26.05
N GLU A 16 33.11 14.96 26.49
CA GLU A 16 33.59 13.65 26.99
C GLU A 16 32.37 12.71 27.11
N SER A 17 32.31 11.61 26.35
CA SER A 17 32.82 10.26 26.68
C SER A 17 32.27 9.64 27.97
N ALA A 18 31.03 9.13 27.90
CA ALA A 18 30.60 8.00 28.73
C ALA A 18 30.67 6.72 27.88
N GLN A 19 31.51 5.77 28.31
CA GLN A 19 31.72 4.48 27.65
C GLN A 19 30.41 3.68 27.50
N PRO A 20 30.09 3.15 26.30
CA PRO A 20 29.05 2.14 26.17
C PRO A 20 29.62 0.77 26.58
N LYS A 21 29.08 0.19 27.65
CA LYS A 21 29.28 -1.24 27.94
C LYS A 21 28.75 -2.06 26.76
N SER A 22 29.65 -2.84 26.18
CA SER A 22 29.52 -3.84 25.12
C SER A 22 28.09 -4.35 24.86
N LEU A 23 27.47 -3.79 23.83
CA LEU A 23 26.26 -4.32 23.16
C LEU A 23 26.62 -5.28 22.00
N SER A 24 27.80 -5.92 22.06
CA SER A 24 28.30 -6.79 20.98
C SER A 24 28.07 -8.30 21.21
N GLU A 25 27.50 -8.69 22.35
CA GLU A 25 27.17 -10.10 22.63
C GLU A 25 25.69 -10.44 22.40
N LYS A 26 24.78 -9.44 22.36
CA LYS A 26 23.36 -9.65 22.03
C LYS A 26 23.03 -9.61 20.53
N THR A 27 23.90 -9.02 19.71
CA THR A 27 23.73 -8.95 18.25
C THR A 27 24.13 -10.24 17.54
N LYS A 28 25.02 -11.06 18.15
CA LYS A 28 25.35 -12.41 17.64
C LYS A 28 24.22 -13.43 17.84
N GLY A 29 23.38 -13.27 18.87
CA GLY A 29 22.18 -14.11 19.06
C GLY A 29 21.07 -13.81 18.05
N TRP A 30 20.93 -12.54 17.63
CA TRP A 30 19.91 -12.13 16.66
C TRP A 30 20.25 -12.58 15.22
N LEU A 31 21.54 -12.55 14.85
CA LEU A 31 22.02 -13.11 13.58
C LEU A 31 21.90 -14.64 13.49
N GLY A 32 21.96 -15.35 14.62
CA GLY A 32 21.67 -16.80 14.68
C GLY A 32 20.21 -17.14 14.39
N VAL A 33 19.26 -16.32 14.88
CA VAL A 33 17.82 -16.47 14.60
C VAL A 33 17.49 -16.16 13.12
N VAL A 34 18.22 -15.23 12.51
CA VAL A 34 18.10 -14.93 11.07
C VAL A 34 18.70 -16.04 10.20
N PHE A 35 19.75 -16.74 10.67
CA PHE A 35 20.32 -17.88 9.95
C PHE A 35 19.43 -19.13 9.96
N ASP A 36 18.63 -19.35 11.01
CA ASP A 36 17.60 -20.41 11.02
C ASP A 36 16.36 -20.08 10.15
N PHE A 37 16.14 -18.80 9.80
CA PHE A 37 15.08 -18.38 8.88
C PHE A 37 15.26 -18.94 7.47
N THR A 38 16.52 -19.17 7.06
CA THR A 38 16.84 -19.78 5.75
C THR A 38 16.54 -21.27 5.69
N LYS A 39 16.51 -21.97 6.84
CA LYS A 39 16.00 -23.35 6.94
C LYS A 39 14.47 -23.40 6.94
N LEU A 40 13.80 -22.36 7.42
CA LEU A 40 12.34 -22.20 7.29
C LEU A 40 11.91 -21.96 5.84
N LEU A 41 12.79 -21.36 5.02
CA LEU A 41 12.62 -21.22 3.55
C LEU A 41 12.66 -22.55 2.77
N TYR A 42 13.07 -23.65 3.42
CA TYR A 42 13.04 -25.01 2.87
C TYR A 42 11.68 -25.71 3.05
N LEU A 43 10.77 -25.13 3.83
CA LEU A 43 9.37 -25.58 3.85
C LEU A 43 8.75 -25.22 2.50
N GLY A 44 8.13 -26.21 1.84
CA GLY A 44 7.63 -26.10 0.47
C GLY A 44 6.72 -24.90 0.19
N ILE A 45 6.30 -24.73 -1.07
CA ILE A 45 5.50 -23.60 -1.60
C ILE A 45 4.41 -23.07 -0.64
N ARG A 46 3.85 -23.94 0.21
CA ARG A 46 2.83 -23.67 1.23
C ARG A 46 3.28 -22.80 2.41
N ALA A 47 4.48 -23.00 2.96
CA ALA A 47 5.00 -22.14 4.03
C ALA A 47 5.35 -20.75 3.50
N LYS A 48 5.81 -20.68 2.24
CA LYS A 48 6.05 -19.42 1.53
C LYS A 48 4.74 -18.64 1.33
N LEU A 49 3.64 -19.32 0.96
CA LEU A 49 2.33 -18.68 0.80
C LEU A 49 1.76 -18.18 2.14
N ALA A 50 1.87 -18.97 3.21
CA ALA A 50 1.41 -18.56 4.55
C ALA A 50 2.24 -17.40 5.14
N LEU A 51 3.57 -17.40 4.93
CA LEU A 51 4.43 -16.27 5.28
C LEU A 51 4.10 -15.03 4.45
N PHE A 52 3.83 -15.19 3.15
CA PHE A 52 3.46 -14.08 2.27
C PHE A 52 2.13 -13.45 2.67
N THR A 53 1.09 -14.25 2.95
CA THR A 53 -0.21 -13.72 3.39
C THR A 53 -0.13 -13.09 4.78
N GLY A 54 0.60 -13.71 5.72
CA GLY A 54 0.84 -13.14 7.05
C GLY A 54 1.61 -11.81 6.97
N ALA A 55 2.65 -11.73 6.15
CA ALA A 55 3.44 -10.52 5.93
C ALA A 55 2.62 -9.41 5.25
N LEU A 56 1.78 -9.75 4.27
CA LEU A 56 0.89 -8.79 3.60
C LEU A 56 -0.12 -8.20 4.59
N ILE A 57 -0.76 -9.04 5.41
CA ILE A 57 -1.70 -8.59 6.45
C ILE A 57 -0.97 -7.68 7.45
N ALA A 58 0.18 -8.09 7.97
CA ALA A 58 0.97 -7.27 8.88
C ALA A 58 1.36 -5.91 8.27
N LEU A 59 1.81 -5.90 7.01
CA LEU A 59 2.13 -4.66 6.29
C LEU A 59 0.92 -3.76 6.12
N THR A 60 -0.23 -4.31 5.73
CA THR A 60 -1.47 -3.52 5.57
C THR A 60 -1.93 -2.90 6.89
N VAL A 61 -1.85 -3.63 8.00
CA VAL A 61 -2.18 -3.08 9.33
C VAL A 61 -1.20 -1.99 9.73
N VAL A 62 0.11 -2.16 9.51
CA VAL A 62 1.10 -1.11 9.82
C VAL A 62 0.82 0.16 9.02
N VAL A 63 0.51 0.04 7.73
CA VAL A 63 0.17 1.18 6.87
C VAL A 63 -1.13 1.86 7.33
N LEU A 64 -2.19 1.09 7.56
CA LEU A 64 -3.47 1.62 8.07
C LEU A 64 -3.32 2.27 9.44
N SER A 65 -2.51 1.70 10.33
CA SER A 65 -2.24 2.26 11.66
C SER A 65 -1.49 3.58 11.58
N PHE A 66 -0.56 3.73 10.63
CA PHE A 66 0.13 5.00 10.41
C PHE A 66 -0.84 6.07 9.88
N ILE A 67 -1.72 5.71 8.94
CA ILE A 67 -2.74 6.61 8.39
C ILE A 67 -3.74 7.04 9.47
N ASP A 68 -4.25 6.10 10.27
CA ASP A 68 -5.22 6.36 11.34
C ASP A 68 -4.62 7.29 12.42
N VAL A 69 -3.36 7.09 12.79
CA VAL A 69 -2.67 7.98 13.74
C VAL A 69 -2.55 9.39 13.20
N ASN A 70 -2.17 9.56 11.94
CA ASN A 70 -2.07 10.89 11.33
C ASN A 70 -3.44 11.57 11.29
N GLN A 71 -4.49 10.85 10.85
CA GLN A 71 -5.86 11.37 10.83
C GLN A 71 -6.37 11.74 12.21
N GLN A 72 -6.21 10.87 13.21
CA GLN A 72 -6.64 11.17 14.59
C GLN A 72 -5.84 12.32 15.20
N THR A 73 -4.56 12.44 14.86
CA THR A 73 -3.72 13.56 15.31
C THR A 73 -4.21 14.87 14.72
N GLU A 74 -4.60 14.88 13.46
CA GLU A 74 -5.18 16.04 12.77
C GLU A 74 -6.57 16.40 13.31
N ILE A 75 -7.44 15.41 13.53
CA ILE A 75 -8.76 15.61 14.15
C ILE A 75 -8.60 16.18 15.57
N LEU A 76 -7.65 15.65 16.34
CA LEU A 76 -7.34 16.14 17.68
C LEU A 76 -6.83 17.59 17.63
N THR A 77 -5.94 17.90 16.69
CA THR A 77 -5.46 19.26 16.43
C THR A 77 -6.62 20.21 16.13
N GLN A 78 -7.47 19.88 15.17
CA GLN A 78 -8.64 20.69 14.81
C GLN A 78 -9.63 20.83 15.97
N SER A 79 -9.81 19.78 16.77
CA SER A 79 -10.68 19.81 17.96
C SER A 79 -10.17 20.81 19.00
N TYR A 80 -8.88 20.72 19.35
CA TYR A 80 -8.26 21.66 20.28
C TYR A 80 -8.21 23.08 19.72
N GLU A 81 -7.99 23.26 18.42
CA GLU A 81 -8.10 24.56 17.79
C GLU A 81 -9.50 25.14 17.89
N LYS A 82 -10.53 24.33 17.65
CA LYS A 82 -11.93 24.76 17.71
C LYS A 82 -12.35 25.11 19.13
N GLU A 83 -11.96 24.30 20.12
CA GLU A 83 -12.16 24.56 21.54
C GLU A 83 -11.42 25.84 21.97
N ALA A 84 -10.14 25.96 21.57
CA ALA A 84 -9.37 27.17 21.75
C ALA A 84 -9.97 28.36 21.01
N ALA A 85 -10.63 28.21 19.86
CA ALA A 85 -11.12 29.33 19.05
C ALA A 85 -12.28 30.06 19.72
N ILE A 86 -13.22 29.32 20.32
CA ILE A 86 -14.36 29.87 21.06
C ILE A 86 -13.85 30.74 22.22
N SER A 87 -12.90 30.21 22.97
CA SER A 87 -12.32 30.89 24.12
C SER A 87 -11.28 31.94 23.72
N ARG A 88 -10.58 31.78 22.59
CA ARG A 88 -9.69 32.79 22.00
C ARG A 88 -10.47 34.02 21.59
N HIS A 89 -11.67 33.89 21.03
CA HIS A 89 -12.48 35.05 20.67
C HIS A 89 -12.88 35.83 21.93
N TYR A 90 -13.33 35.13 22.98
CA TYR A 90 -13.65 35.74 24.26
C TYR A 90 -12.42 36.37 24.94
N ILE A 91 -11.30 35.65 25.02
CA ILE A 91 -10.07 36.12 25.66
C ILE A 91 -9.43 37.25 24.85
N SER A 92 -9.46 37.20 23.52
CA SER A 92 -9.03 38.32 22.67
C SER A 92 -9.92 39.53 22.87
N GLY A 93 -11.24 39.34 22.97
CA GLY A 93 -12.19 40.39 23.33
C GLY A 93 -11.89 40.99 24.69
N LEU A 94 -11.61 40.17 25.69
CA LEU A 94 -11.23 40.57 27.05
C LEU A 94 -9.90 41.32 27.08
N VAL A 95 -8.89 40.83 26.37
CA VAL A 95 -7.59 41.49 26.24
C VAL A 95 -7.76 42.85 25.57
N LEU A 96 -8.55 42.92 24.50
CA LEU A 96 -8.91 44.17 23.85
C LEU A 96 -9.66 45.09 24.82
N GLU A 97 -10.63 44.60 25.59
CA GLU A 97 -11.33 45.38 26.62
C GLU A 97 -10.37 45.96 27.67
N LEU A 98 -9.45 45.14 28.20
CA LEU A 98 -8.44 45.58 29.17
C LEU A 98 -7.51 46.63 28.57
N GLU A 99 -7.00 46.36 27.37
CA GLU A 99 -6.16 47.29 26.62
C GLU A 99 -6.93 48.58 26.29
N ASN A 100 -8.23 48.50 26.04
CA ASN A 100 -9.06 49.66 25.78
C ASN A 100 -9.25 50.50 27.03
N ILE A 101 -9.47 49.88 28.18
CA ILE A 101 -9.55 50.59 29.46
C ILE A 101 -8.22 51.28 29.75
N SER A 102 -7.09 50.57 29.62
CA SER A 102 -5.77 51.14 29.89
C SER A 102 -5.42 52.22 28.88
N SER A 103 -5.64 51.99 27.59
CA SER A 103 -5.45 52.98 26.53
C SER A 103 -6.39 54.17 26.71
N SER A 104 -7.63 53.99 27.16
CA SER A 104 -8.55 55.11 27.41
C SER A 104 -8.04 55.97 28.57
N LEU A 105 -7.60 55.36 29.67
CA LEU A 105 -7.00 56.07 30.80
C LEU A 105 -5.73 56.83 30.39
N ILE A 106 -4.82 56.15 29.66
CA ILE A 106 -3.62 56.78 29.10
C ILE A 106 -4.02 57.92 28.17
N ARG A 107 -5.00 57.72 27.29
CA ARG A 107 -5.46 58.74 26.35
C ARG A 107 -6.05 59.95 27.08
N VAL A 108 -6.85 59.77 28.13
CA VAL A 108 -7.38 60.89 28.96
C VAL A 108 -6.22 61.71 29.52
N GLU A 109 -5.21 61.06 30.10
CA GLU A 109 -4.08 61.77 30.68
C GLU A 109 -3.14 62.34 29.61
N SER A 110 -2.96 61.66 28.47
CA SER A 110 -2.22 62.16 27.32
C SER A 110 -2.90 63.39 26.73
N PHE A 111 -4.22 63.41 26.76
CA PHE A 111 -5.02 64.53 26.31
C PHE A 111 -4.89 65.69 27.27
N ARG A 112 -4.95 65.46 28.58
CA ARG A 112 -4.68 66.48 29.59
C ARG A 112 -3.27 67.05 29.48
N GLU A 113 -2.26 66.20 29.28
CA GLU A 113 -0.87 66.60 29.11
C GLU A 113 -0.67 67.36 27.79
N ARG A 114 -1.31 66.93 26.70
CA ARG A 114 -1.33 67.64 25.41
C ARG A 114 -2.00 69.00 25.55
N VAL A 115 -3.19 69.08 26.12
CA VAL A 115 -3.91 70.34 26.40
C VAL A 115 -3.01 71.26 27.24
N LYS A 116 -2.32 70.73 28.25
CA LYS A 116 -1.41 71.50 29.10
C LYS A 116 -0.21 72.03 28.29
N ARG A 117 0.53 71.19 27.57
CA ARG A 117 1.70 71.59 26.74
C ARG A 117 1.30 72.54 25.61
N GLN A 118 0.19 72.26 24.92
CA GLN A 118 -0.30 73.10 23.83
C GLN A 118 -0.91 74.39 24.34
N SER A 119 -1.68 74.39 25.43
CA SER A 119 -2.16 75.65 26.02
C SER A 119 -1.01 76.59 26.40
N GLN A 120 0.14 76.04 26.82
CA GLN A 120 1.36 76.82 27.01
C GLN A 120 1.93 77.34 25.67
N ALA A 121 2.07 76.47 24.67
CA ALA A 121 2.55 76.84 23.33
C ALA A 121 1.66 77.87 22.61
N LEU A 122 0.34 77.81 22.81
CA LEU A 122 -0.66 78.66 22.16
C LEU A 122 -0.80 80.04 22.84
N ARG A 123 -0.21 80.26 24.02
CA ARG A 123 -0.16 81.59 24.67
C ARG A 123 0.44 82.64 23.74
N LYS A 124 1.38 82.24 22.86
CA LYS A 124 2.04 83.15 21.89
C LYS A 124 1.11 83.66 20.78
N TYR A 125 -0.01 82.98 20.53
CA TYR A 125 -0.98 83.38 19.52
C TYR A 125 -2.13 84.23 20.08
N ARG A 126 -2.13 84.53 21.38
CA ARG A 126 -3.09 85.47 21.97
C ARG A 126 -2.73 86.90 21.60
N THR A 127 -3.73 87.71 21.26
CA THR A 127 -3.50 89.10 20.86
C THR A 127 -4.09 90.05 21.90
N LYS A 128 -3.31 91.08 22.28
CA LYS A 128 -3.77 92.16 23.15
C LYS A 128 -4.63 93.12 22.33
N VAL A 129 -5.94 93.08 22.55
CA VAL A 129 -6.88 94.03 21.94
C VAL A 129 -7.02 95.23 22.88
N VAL A 130 -6.74 96.41 22.37
CA VAL A 130 -6.90 97.67 23.12
C VAL A 130 -8.25 98.27 22.76
N THR A 131 -9.22 98.17 23.67
CA THR A 131 -10.54 98.77 23.52
C THR A 131 -10.51 100.16 24.16
N GLN A 132 -11.02 101.17 23.45
CA GLN A 132 -11.24 102.50 24.03
C GLN A 132 -12.63 102.52 24.66
N GLU A 133 -12.70 102.51 25.99
CA GLU A 133 -13.95 102.73 26.72
C GLU A 133 -14.00 104.20 27.18
N GLU A 134 -15.19 104.81 27.12
CA GLU A 134 -15.42 106.14 27.70
C GLU A 134 -15.42 106.04 29.22
N LYS A 135 -14.64 106.89 29.91
CA LYS A 135 -14.61 106.92 31.38
C LYS A 135 -16.01 107.19 31.94
N GLN A 136 -16.51 106.27 32.77
CA GLN A 136 -17.74 106.45 33.55
C GLN A 136 -17.38 106.78 35.00
N VAL A 137 -17.99 107.82 35.57
CA VAL A 137 -17.83 108.17 36.99
C VAL A 137 -19.11 107.80 37.72
N SER A 138 -18.97 107.21 38.91
CA SER A 138 -20.08 106.99 39.84
C SER A 138 -20.23 108.23 40.71
N LEU A 139 -21.29 109.00 40.50
CA LEU A 139 -21.76 109.98 41.48
C LEU A 139 -23.01 109.39 42.14
N PHE A 140 -22.98 109.26 43.47
CA PHE A 140 -24.12 108.78 44.28
C PHE A 140 -24.75 107.45 43.80
N GLY A 141 -23.93 106.48 43.39
CA GLY A 141 -24.41 105.14 43.02
C GLY A 141 -25.01 105.03 41.61
N PHE A 142 -25.12 106.12 40.85
CA PHE A 142 -25.57 106.10 39.45
C PHE A 142 -24.38 106.31 38.50
N LYS A 143 -24.18 105.37 37.55
CA LYS A 143 -23.17 105.50 36.49
C LYS A 143 -23.68 106.49 35.44
N THR A 144 -23.05 107.66 35.32
CA THR A 144 -23.43 108.69 34.33
C THR A 144 -22.29 108.99 33.36
N LYS A 145 -22.64 109.18 32.07
CA LYS A 145 -21.72 109.61 31.01
C LYS A 145 -21.73 111.15 30.95
N LEU A 146 -20.83 111.81 31.67
CA LEU A 146 -20.73 113.28 31.63
C LEU A 146 -20.04 113.73 30.33
N PHE A 147 -20.87 114.22 29.38
CA PHE A 147 -20.55 115.05 28.21
C PHE A 147 -19.06 115.19 27.85
N GLY A 148 -18.47 114.21 27.16
CA GLY A 148 -17.30 114.37 26.27
C GLY A 148 -15.97 114.90 26.84
N VAL A 149 -15.88 115.31 28.10
CA VAL A 149 -14.75 116.09 28.64
C VAL A 149 -13.70 115.25 29.38
N LEU A 150 -13.94 113.95 29.64
CA LEU A 150 -13.08 113.15 30.53
C LEU A 150 -12.06 112.19 29.87
N GLY A 151 -11.93 112.20 28.54
CA GLY A 151 -10.91 111.42 27.83
C GLY A 151 -11.19 109.91 27.81
N LYS A 152 -10.63 109.22 26.82
CA LYS A 152 -10.81 107.78 26.60
C LYS A 152 -9.83 106.98 27.46
N GLU A 153 -10.29 105.92 28.13
CA GLU A 153 -9.41 104.99 28.83
C GLU A 153 -9.06 103.82 27.90
N LYS A 154 -7.76 103.54 27.75
CA LYS A 154 -7.28 102.38 26.98
C LYS A 154 -7.30 101.15 27.88
N LYS A 155 -8.38 100.37 27.81
CA LYS A 155 -8.44 99.07 28.48
C LYS A 155 -7.90 98.01 27.52
N SER A 156 -6.81 97.38 27.89
CA SER A 156 -6.24 96.31 27.10
C SER A 156 -6.69 94.96 27.63
N GLU A 157 -7.32 94.17 26.77
CA GLU A 157 -7.78 92.82 27.07
C GLU A 157 -7.03 91.83 26.17
N ILE A 158 -6.49 90.76 26.75
CA ILE A 158 -5.87 89.68 25.95
C ILE A 158 -7.02 88.81 25.45
N LYS A 159 -7.23 88.79 24.14
CA LYS A 159 -8.26 87.96 23.49
C LYS A 159 -7.62 86.75 22.81
N ASP A 160 -8.33 85.64 22.86
CA ASP A 160 -7.98 84.45 22.09
C ASP A 160 -8.16 84.74 20.58
N THR A 161 -7.26 84.21 19.76
CA THR A 161 -7.32 84.24 18.30
C THR A 161 -7.76 82.88 17.77
N TYR A 162 -7.97 82.77 16.46
CA TYR A 162 -8.36 81.51 15.82
C TYR A 162 -7.49 80.31 16.22
N TYR A 163 -6.16 80.50 16.29
CA TYR A 163 -5.23 79.42 16.63
C TYR A 163 -5.08 79.18 18.14
N SER A 164 -5.59 80.07 19.01
CA SER A 164 -5.51 79.87 20.47
C SER A 164 -6.77 79.23 21.07
N VAL A 165 -7.80 79.00 20.26
CA VAL A 165 -8.98 78.22 20.64
C VAL A 165 -8.65 76.73 20.50
N TYR A 166 -8.66 76.03 21.62
CA TYR A 166 -8.36 74.60 21.70
C TYR A 166 -9.48 73.90 22.49
N LEU A 167 -9.45 72.56 22.53
CA LEU A 167 -10.47 71.73 23.17
C LEU A 167 -10.89 72.24 24.55
N SER A 168 -12.19 72.16 24.82
CA SER A 168 -12.76 72.75 26.02
C SER A 168 -12.44 71.90 27.25
N LYS A 169 -12.19 72.53 28.41
CA LYS A 169 -12.02 71.80 29.68
C LYS A 169 -13.19 70.88 29.99
N SER A 170 -14.39 71.28 29.58
CA SER A 170 -15.61 70.46 29.67
C SER A 170 -15.52 69.16 28.87
N ASP A 171 -14.84 69.13 27.71
CA ASP A 171 -14.66 67.90 26.94
C ASP A 171 -13.76 66.89 27.69
N ILE A 172 -12.76 67.40 28.44
CA ILE A 172 -11.88 66.57 29.31
C ILE A 172 -12.69 65.99 30.48
N GLU A 173 -13.49 66.82 31.15
CA GLU A 173 -14.32 66.41 32.29
C GLU A 173 -15.38 65.38 31.89
N GLU A 174 -16.00 65.56 30.72
CA GLU A 174 -16.94 64.59 30.15
C GLU A 174 -16.27 63.25 29.85
N LEU A 175 -15.08 63.29 29.23
CA LEU A 175 -14.27 62.10 28.96
C LEU A 175 -13.83 61.39 30.24
N GLU A 176 -13.39 62.12 31.26
CA GLU A 176 -12.99 61.56 32.55
C GLU A 176 -14.17 60.87 33.24
N LYS A 177 -15.34 61.52 33.26
CA LYS A 177 -16.56 60.95 33.84
C LYS A 177 -17.00 59.67 33.12
N LYS A 178 -16.95 59.67 31.78
CA LYS A 178 -17.30 58.50 30.96
C LYS A 178 -16.29 57.37 31.12
N THR A 179 -14.99 57.66 31.13
CA THR A 179 -13.93 56.66 31.34
C THR A 179 -14.03 56.02 32.72
N HIS A 180 -14.26 56.83 33.77
CA HIS A 180 -14.51 56.32 35.11
C HIS A 180 -15.71 55.36 35.14
N SER A 181 -16.77 55.67 34.40
CA SER A 181 -17.97 54.84 34.32
C SER A 181 -17.79 53.50 33.60
N LEU A 182 -16.64 53.23 32.97
CA LEU A 182 -16.33 51.93 32.35
C LEU A 182 -15.65 50.97 33.33
N LEU A 183 -15.00 51.50 34.36
CA LEU A 183 -14.29 50.71 35.36
C LEU A 183 -15.29 50.02 36.29
N ARG A 184 -15.11 48.72 36.46
CA ARG A 184 -15.96 47.87 37.29
C ARG A 184 -15.09 47.07 38.24
N ASP A 185 -15.59 46.89 39.46
CA ASP A 185 -15.03 45.99 40.45
C ASP A 185 -15.36 44.52 40.11
N PRO A 186 -14.86 43.54 40.88
CA PRO A 186 -15.10 42.12 40.60
C PRO A 186 -16.58 41.70 40.66
N ASN A 187 -17.43 42.49 41.32
CA ASN A 187 -18.86 42.27 41.45
C ASN A 187 -19.69 43.02 40.38
N GLY A 188 -19.04 43.78 39.49
CA GLY A 188 -19.71 44.60 38.49
C GLY A 188 -20.25 45.93 39.02
N LEU A 189 -19.80 46.38 40.18
CA LEU A 189 -20.07 47.71 40.74
C LEU A 189 -19.01 48.73 40.29
N GLY A 190 -19.27 50.03 40.43
CA GLY A 190 -18.27 51.06 40.16
C GLY A 190 -17.10 50.98 41.13
N ILE A 191 -15.89 51.29 40.66
CA ILE A 191 -14.70 51.32 41.52
C ILE A 191 -14.71 52.54 42.48
N THR A 192 -13.93 52.48 43.55
CA THR A 192 -13.79 53.61 44.49
C THR A 192 -12.92 54.71 43.90
N ASP A 193 -13.17 55.98 44.29
CA ASP A 193 -12.37 57.13 43.86
C ASP A 193 -10.88 56.98 44.17
N ALA A 194 -10.53 56.31 45.28
CA ALA A 194 -9.15 56.01 45.64
C ALA A 194 -8.48 55.05 44.65
N THR A 195 -9.20 54.00 44.23
CA THR A 195 -8.74 53.03 43.22
C THR A 195 -8.60 53.72 41.86
N TYR A 196 -9.57 54.56 41.50
CA TYR A 196 -9.52 55.33 40.26
C TYR A 196 -8.34 56.30 40.24
N SER A 197 -8.10 57.02 41.32
CA SER A 197 -6.96 57.95 41.47
C SER A 197 -5.61 57.24 41.31
N LYS A 198 -5.49 56.01 41.84
CA LYS A 198 -4.29 55.18 41.64
C LYS A 198 -4.07 54.82 40.17
N LEU A 199 -5.10 54.32 39.49
CA LEU A 199 -5.03 54.00 38.06
C LEU A 199 -4.73 55.24 37.20
N LYS A 200 -5.34 56.38 37.55
CA LYS A 200 -5.11 57.67 36.91
C LYS A 200 -3.66 58.11 37.03
N THR A 201 -3.06 57.94 38.22
CA THR A 201 -1.64 58.26 38.45
C THR A 201 -0.72 57.38 37.59
N LEU A 202 -1.00 56.08 37.49
CA LEU A 202 -0.25 55.16 36.63
C LEU A 202 -0.39 55.53 35.15
N ALA A 203 -1.60 55.84 34.70
CA ALA A 203 -1.87 56.30 33.33
C ALA A 203 -1.18 57.64 33.01
N GLN A 204 -1.12 58.55 33.98
CA GLN A 204 -0.41 59.82 33.85
C GLN A 204 1.10 59.60 33.65
N VAL A 205 1.70 58.65 34.36
CA VAL A 205 3.12 58.30 34.16
C VAL A 205 3.36 57.83 32.73
N VAL A 206 2.53 56.93 32.21
CA VAL A 206 2.63 56.46 30.82
C VAL A 206 2.45 57.61 29.83
N ALA A 207 1.42 58.45 30.03
CA ALA A 207 1.13 59.58 29.15
C ALA A 207 2.26 60.61 29.09
N VAL A 208 2.93 60.89 30.21
CA VAL A 208 4.10 61.79 30.25
C VAL A 208 5.27 61.17 29.49
N LEU A 209 5.56 59.89 29.70
CA LEU A 209 6.63 59.19 29.00
C LEU A 209 6.38 59.11 27.48
N GLU A 210 5.13 58.87 27.05
CA GLU A 210 4.75 58.92 25.63
C GLU A 210 4.90 60.32 25.03
N ALA A 211 4.56 61.37 25.79
CA ALA A 211 4.75 62.75 25.36
C ALA A 211 6.24 63.10 25.20
N ASP A 212 7.09 62.63 26.12
CA ASP A 212 8.54 62.81 26.05
C ASP A 212 9.14 62.02 24.88
N LEU A 213 8.66 60.79 24.62
CA LEU A 213 9.06 60.00 23.45
C LEU A 213 8.71 60.71 22.14
N ASN A 214 7.52 61.32 22.06
CA ASN A 214 7.11 62.08 20.87
C ASN A 214 7.95 63.35 20.69
N GLU A 215 8.36 64.01 21.77
CA GLU A 215 9.29 65.14 21.72
C GLU A 215 10.67 64.71 21.22
N GLN A 216 11.20 63.58 21.69
CA GLN A 216 12.46 63.01 21.18
C GLN A 216 12.37 62.62 19.70
N LYS A 217 11.24 62.05 19.26
CA LYS A 217 11.00 61.77 17.83
C LYS A 217 10.99 63.05 17.00
N GLY A 218 10.29 64.10 17.45
CA GLY A 218 10.32 65.39 16.76
C GLY A 218 11.73 65.98 16.67
N ARG A 219 12.51 65.84 17.74
CA ARG A 219 13.91 66.24 17.77
C ARG A 219 14.77 65.41 16.81
N TRP A 220 14.51 64.11 16.71
CA TRP A 220 15.14 63.20 15.75
C TRP A 220 14.81 63.61 14.31
N ASP A 221 13.55 63.89 14.00
CA ASP A 221 13.11 64.39 12.68
C ASP A 221 13.77 65.73 12.33
N GLU A 222 13.87 66.66 13.29
CA GLU A 222 14.56 67.95 13.12
C GLU A 222 16.08 67.79 12.89
N LEU A 223 16.70 66.80 13.54
CA LEU A 223 18.11 66.49 13.40
C LEU A 223 18.41 65.87 12.02
N HIS A 224 17.52 65.01 11.51
CA HIS A 224 17.64 64.44 10.16
C HIS A 224 17.28 65.41 9.03
N ALA A 225 16.49 66.45 9.32
CA ALA A 225 16.18 67.52 8.36
C ALA A 225 17.31 68.56 8.21
N LYS A 226 18.31 68.58 9.10
CA LYS A 226 19.46 69.50 9.02
C LYS A 226 20.57 68.90 8.15
N GLU A 227 21.14 69.70 7.25
CA GLU A 227 22.23 69.27 6.34
C GLU A 227 23.57 68.95 7.05
N ARG A 228 23.74 69.33 8.33
CA ARG A 228 24.92 69.03 9.16
C ARG A 228 24.48 68.65 10.56
N THR A 229 24.51 67.37 10.85
CA THR A 229 24.07 66.79 12.13
C THR A 229 25.23 66.00 12.74
N SER A 230 25.48 66.16 14.04
CA SER A 230 26.55 65.41 14.73
C SER A 230 26.11 63.96 14.95
N GLU A 231 26.91 62.98 14.51
CA GLU A 231 26.63 61.55 14.74
C GLU A 231 26.41 61.21 16.23
N ARG A 232 27.09 61.93 17.11
CA ARG A 232 26.92 61.82 18.57
C ARG A 232 25.52 62.24 19.03
N GLU A 233 24.97 63.32 18.48
CA GLU A 233 23.62 63.79 18.82
C GLU A 233 22.55 62.80 18.34
N ILE A 234 22.78 62.17 17.19
CA ILE A 234 21.91 61.10 16.66
C ILE A 234 21.95 59.88 17.59
N GLN A 235 23.14 59.42 17.99
CA GLN A 235 23.30 58.30 18.92
C GLN A 235 22.71 58.57 20.31
N GLU A 236 22.91 59.77 20.86
CA GLU A 236 22.33 60.17 22.15
C GLU A 236 20.79 60.22 22.07
N THR A 237 20.23 60.71 20.97
CA THR A 237 18.78 60.75 20.73
C THR A 237 18.21 59.34 20.55
N GLU A 238 18.94 58.44 19.88
CA GLU A 238 18.55 57.05 19.67
C GLU A 238 18.54 56.26 20.99
N ALA A 239 19.61 56.38 21.80
CA ALA A 239 19.69 55.76 23.13
C ALA A 239 18.60 56.30 24.08
N ALA A 240 18.33 57.62 24.05
CA ALA A 240 17.24 58.22 24.83
C ALA A 240 15.87 57.69 24.39
N THR A 241 15.66 57.52 23.07
CA THR A 241 14.44 56.96 22.49
C THR A 241 14.21 55.51 22.94
N GLU A 242 15.27 54.69 22.95
CA GLU A 242 15.20 53.30 23.41
C GLU A 242 14.91 53.21 24.91
N SER A 243 15.59 54.01 25.73
CA SER A 243 15.33 54.10 27.17
C SER A 243 13.88 54.51 27.49
N LEU A 244 13.31 55.43 26.72
CA LEU A 244 11.92 55.86 26.89
C LEU A 244 10.94 54.75 26.51
N LYS A 245 11.18 54.01 25.41
CA LYS A 245 10.36 52.84 25.04
C LYS A 245 10.33 51.78 26.16
N ASP A 246 11.48 51.50 26.78
CA ASP A 246 11.58 50.58 27.93
C ASP A 246 10.76 51.04 29.13
N LYS A 247 10.85 52.34 29.47
CA LYS A 247 10.09 52.92 30.58
C LYS A 247 8.59 52.90 30.32
N ILE A 248 8.17 53.19 29.09
CA ILE A 248 6.76 53.13 28.66
C ILE A 248 6.24 51.71 28.81
N GLU A 249 6.98 50.71 28.33
CA GLU A 249 6.58 49.30 28.45
C GLU A 249 6.36 48.88 29.90
N LYS A 250 7.34 49.16 30.78
CA LYS A 250 7.26 48.83 32.20
C LYS A 250 6.08 49.53 32.87
N ALA A 251 5.91 50.83 32.62
CA ALA A 251 4.80 51.60 33.19
C ALA A 251 3.44 51.11 32.68
N ARG A 252 3.34 50.78 31.39
CA ARG A 252 2.12 50.26 30.77
C ARG A 252 1.77 48.86 31.30
N ASN A 253 2.74 47.97 31.44
CA ASN A 253 2.53 46.65 32.04
C ASN A 253 2.04 46.74 33.49
N VAL A 254 2.55 47.69 34.28
CA VAL A 254 2.06 47.94 35.66
C VAL A 254 0.62 48.43 35.66
N LEU A 255 0.25 49.32 34.72
CA LEU A 255 -1.12 49.80 34.57
C LEU A 255 -2.07 48.68 34.14
N ASP A 256 -1.73 47.95 33.07
CA ASP A 256 -2.53 46.84 32.52
C ASP A 256 -2.78 45.77 33.59
N ARG A 257 -1.73 45.40 34.34
CA ARG A 257 -1.85 44.46 35.47
C ARG A 257 -2.76 44.99 36.58
N SER A 258 -2.64 46.28 36.94
CA SER A 258 -3.48 46.90 37.97
C SER A 258 -4.96 46.93 37.56
N ILE A 259 -5.26 47.05 36.27
CA ILE A 259 -6.64 46.99 35.74
C ILE A 259 -7.15 45.55 35.72
N LEU A 260 -6.32 44.61 35.28
CA LEU A 260 -6.64 43.18 35.26
C LEU A 260 -7.03 42.70 36.66
N GLU A 261 -6.25 43.08 37.69
CA GLU A 261 -6.49 42.75 39.10
C GLU A 261 -7.90 43.12 39.60
N LEU A 262 -8.53 44.16 39.03
CA LEU A 262 -9.89 44.59 39.41
C LEU A 262 -11.00 43.67 38.90
N SER A 263 -10.73 42.83 37.90
CA SER A 263 -11.75 41.97 37.27
C SER A 263 -11.43 40.48 37.30
N LEU A 264 -10.27 40.09 37.84
CA LEU A 264 -9.74 38.71 37.83
C LEU A 264 -10.78 37.63 38.16
N SER A 265 -11.49 37.73 39.27
CA SER A 265 -12.41 36.67 39.72
C SER A 265 -13.61 36.50 38.77
N LYS A 266 -14.15 37.60 38.25
CA LYS A 266 -15.23 37.59 37.26
C LYS A 266 -14.77 36.97 35.95
N GLN A 267 -13.59 37.35 35.48
CA GLN A 267 -13.03 36.81 34.23
C GLN A 267 -12.71 35.32 34.36
N HIS A 268 -12.12 34.90 35.48
CA HIS A 268 -11.83 33.51 35.76
C HIS A 268 -13.09 32.63 35.67
N ARG A 269 -14.15 33.01 36.40
CA ARG A 269 -15.44 32.30 36.37
C ARG A 269 -16.02 32.25 34.96
N LYS A 270 -15.92 33.34 34.20
CA LYS A 270 -16.48 33.37 32.85
C LYS A 270 -15.72 32.48 31.87
N ILE A 271 -14.41 32.38 32.02
CA ILE A 271 -13.60 31.48 31.20
C ILE A 271 -13.87 30.00 31.55
N GLU A 272 -14.07 29.68 32.83
CA GLU A 272 -14.51 28.34 33.25
C GLU A 272 -15.89 27.98 32.67
N GLU A 273 -16.85 28.91 32.65
CA GLU A 273 -18.17 28.72 32.02
C GLU A 273 -18.09 28.46 30.51
N LEU A 274 -17.06 28.97 29.84
CA LEU A 274 -16.80 28.74 28.42
C LEU A 274 -16.10 27.40 28.15
N GLY A 275 -15.79 26.63 29.21
CA GLY A 275 -15.22 25.29 29.11
C GLY A 275 -13.72 25.26 28.83
N LEU A 276 -12.99 26.39 28.94
CA LEU A 276 -11.55 26.38 28.74
C LEU A 276 -10.84 25.85 30.00
N ASP A 277 -10.21 24.68 29.92
CA ASP A 277 -9.36 24.20 31.02
C ASP A 277 -8.01 24.95 31.04
N MET A 278 -7.85 25.81 32.04
CA MET A 278 -6.62 26.55 32.30
C MET A 278 -5.40 25.68 32.65
N SER A 279 -5.58 24.37 32.84
CA SER A 279 -4.46 23.43 32.92
C SER A 279 -3.87 23.14 31.55
N GLN A 280 -4.71 23.14 30.52
CA GLN A 280 -4.37 22.75 29.17
C GLN A 280 -4.06 23.96 28.28
N TYR A 281 -4.66 25.12 28.56
CA TYR A 281 -4.51 26.33 27.76
C TYR A 281 -3.82 27.46 28.54
N ARG A 282 -2.83 28.11 27.92
CA ARG A 282 -2.25 29.36 28.43
C ARG A 282 -2.25 30.43 27.33
N ILE A 283 -2.83 31.59 27.61
CA ILE A 283 -2.87 32.71 26.67
C ILE A 283 -2.10 33.89 27.23
N GLN A 284 -1.23 34.45 26.40
CA GLN A 284 -0.36 35.56 26.72
C GLN A 284 -0.51 36.64 25.68
N THR A 285 -0.46 37.89 26.08
CA THR A 285 -0.46 39.03 25.17
C THR A 285 0.80 39.84 25.38
N PHE A 286 1.49 40.15 24.28
CA PHE A 286 2.72 40.93 24.28
C PHE A 286 2.44 42.27 23.62
N PRO A 287 2.68 43.41 24.30
CA PRO A 287 2.54 44.71 23.67
C PRO A 287 3.63 44.89 22.60
N VAL A 288 3.27 45.52 21.49
CA VAL A 288 4.22 45.93 20.45
C VAL A 288 4.45 47.43 20.59
N ILE A 289 5.69 47.83 20.89
CA ILE A 289 6.08 49.24 21.06
C ILE A 289 7.07 49.61 19.95
N GLY A 290 6.52 50.17 18.87
CA GLY A 290 7.30 50.52 17.68
C GLY A 290 7.82 49.28 16.92
N ASN A 291 8.86 49.46 16.10
CA ASN A 291 9.35 48.44 15.17
C ASN A 291 10.45 47.52 15.76
N GLN A 292 10.52 47.32 17.08
CA GLN A 292 11.61 46.56 17.70
C GLN A 292 11.13 45.26 18.36
N VAL A 293 11.91 44.19 18.14
CA VAL A 293 11.75 42.89 18.77
C VAL A 293 12.86 42.72 19.80
N LYS A 294 12.51 42.82 21.09
CA LYS A 294 13.48 42.78 22.19
C LYS A 294 13.93 41.36 22.53
N GLU A 295 15.03 41.27 23.27
CA GLU A 295 15.54 40.00 23.79
C GLU A 295 14.65 39.40 24.89
N ASN A 296 14.06 40.22 25.76
CA ASN A 296 13.21 39.78 26.87
C ASN A 296 11.79 40.36 26.72
N LEU A 297 10.84 39.52 26.34
CA LEU A 297 9.44 39.90 26.13
C LEU A 297 8.63 39.63 27.41
N ILE A 298 7.95 40.65 27.93
CA ILE A 298 7.09 40.52 29.11
C ILE A 298 5.63 40.59 28.64
N PRO A 299 4.79 39.59 28.97
CA PRO A 299 3.38 39.65 28.61
C PRO A 299 2.64 40.69 29.46
N SER A 300 1.82 41.53 28.83
CA SER A 300 0.91 42.46 29.51
C SER A 300 -0.32 41.75 30.09
N PHE A 301 -0.68 40.60 29.53
CA PHE A 301 -1.72 39.71 30.03
C PHE A 301 -1.22 38.27 29.96
N ASP A 302 -1.45 37.48 31.01
CA ASP A 302 -1.06 36.07 31.08
C ASP A 302 -2.08 35.28 31.89
N THR A 303 -2.70 34.27 31.31
CA THR A 303 -3.69 33.43 32.01
C THR A 303 -3.09 32.56 33.10
N LYS A 304 -1.75 32.44 33.21
CA LYS A 304 -1.07 31.74 34.32
C LYS A 304 -1.55 32.20 35.70
N ILE A 305 -1.96 33.45 35.84
CA ILE A 305 -2.50 34.02 37.09
C ILE A 305 -3.75 33.28 37.60
N PHE A 306 -4.48 32.59 36.73
CA PHE A 306 -5.68 31.84 37.11
C PHE A 306 -5.38 30.41 37.60
N LYS A 307 -4.30 29.77 37.12
CA LYS A 307 -3.93 28.40 37.49
C LYS A 307 -2.41 28.20 37.48
N PRO A 308 -1.66 28.76 38.45
CA PRO A 308 -0.20 28.80 38.41
C PRO A 308 0.48 27.42 38.39
N ASP A 309 -0.17 26.40 38.95
CA ASP A 309 0.36 25.04 39.08
C ASP A 309 0.09 24.15 37.83
N GLY A 310 -0.47 24.70 36.75
CA GLY A 310 -0.77 23.95 35.52
C GLY A 310 0.47 23.51 34.73
N PRO A 311 0.40 22.41 33.96
CA PRO A 311 1.54 21.89 33.19
C PRO A 311 2.09 22.89 32.15
N VAL A 312 1.23 23.69 31.51
CA VAL A 312 1.61 24.76 30.56
C VAL A 312 2.15 26.03 31.24
N ASN A 313 2.10 26.10 32.57
CA ASN A 313 2.47 27.29 33.34
C ASN A 313 3.92 27.25 33.90
N SER A 314 4.65 26.16 33.66
CA SER A 314 6.04 25.99 34.11
C SER A 314 7.04 26.80 33.26
N ASP A 315 7.94 27.54 33.90
CA ASP A 315 8.85 28.48 33.23
C ASP A 315 9.98 27.80 32.43
N VAL A 316 10.17 26.48 32.59
CA VAL A 316 11.21 25.67 31.95
C VAL A 316 11.04 25.57 30.42
N PHE A 317 9.81 25.73 29.93
CA PHE A 317 9.46 25.47 28.53
C PHE A 317 9.65 26.67 27.59
N PHE A 318 9.91 27.88 28.10
CA PHE A 318 9.75 29.12 27.31
C PHE A 318 10.98 29.57 26.53
N SER A 319 12.19 29.16 26.90
CA SER A 319 13.42 29.64 26.25
C SER A 319 13.47 29.34 24.74
N GLU A 320 13.02 28.15 24.31
CA GLU A 320 12.95 27.76 22.89
C GLU A 320 11.75 28.39 22.16
N ILE A 321 10.60 28.52 22.84
CA ILE A 321 9.36 29.09 22.27
C ILE A 321 9.50 30.60 22.02
N ASP A 322 10.30 31.30 22.83
CA ASP A 322 10.49 32.74 22.74
C ASP A 322 11.24 33.15 21.45
N ALA A 323 12.08 32.28 20.87
CA ALA A 323 12.69 32.52 19.57
C ALA A 323 11.65 32.60 18.43
N HIS A 324 10.65 31.72 18.45
CA HIS A 324 9.56 31.72 17.46
C HIS A 324 8.56 32.85 17.66
N LEU A 325 8.33 33.27 18.92
CA LEU A 325 7.58 34.49 19.21
C LEU A 325 8.29 35.70 18.60
N LYS A 326 9.62 35.81 18.76
CA LYS A 326 10.43 36.88 18.14
C LYS A 326 10.33 36.86 16.62
N ASP A 327 10.42 35.69 15.99
CA ASP A 327 10.23 35.55 14.53
C ASP A 327 8.82 35.99 14.08
N SER A 328 7.79 35.57 14.81
CA SER A 328 6.40 35.96 14.54
C SER A 328 6.19 37.47 14.68
N ILE A 329 6.77 38.10 15.72
CA ILE A 329 6.76 39.55 15.88
C ILE A 329 7.48 40.22 14.69
N ARG A 330 8.65 39.72 14.28
CA ARG A 330 9.40 40.28 13.13
C ARG A 330 8.58 40.23 11.84
N LYS A 331 7.92 39.10 11.56
CA LYS A 331 7.04 38.95 10.39
C LYS A 331 5.85 39.89 10.43
N ILE A 332 5.17 39.98 11.56
CA ILE A 332 4.03 40.90 11.75
C ILE A 332 4.47 42.37 11.61
N LEU A 333 5.62 42.75 12.16
CA LEU A 333 6.18 44.09 12.03
C LEU A 333 6.63 44.41 10.61
N ALA A 334 7.11 43.41 9.85
CA ALA A 334 7.36 43.50 8.42
C ALA A 334 6.05 43.52 7.60
N LEU A 335 4.89 43.46 8.27
CA LEU A 335 3.58 43.31 7.68
C LEU A 335 3.56 42.12 6.70
N ASP A 336 4.18 41.00 7.03
CA ASP A 336 4.03 39.76 6.26
C ASP A 336 2.94 38.90 6.90
N PHE A 337 1.70 39.15 6.48
CA PHE A 337 0.52 38.36 6.87
C PHE A 337 0.16 37.32 5.78
N SER A 338 1.00 37.18 4.74
CA SER A 338 0.72 36.30 3.60
C SER A 338 0.93 34.81 3.93
N GLN A 339 1.78 34.53 4.92
CA GLN A 339 1.92 33.23 5.53
C GLN A 339 1.02 33.19 6.76
N ASN A 340 0.06 32.27 6.82
CA ASN A 340 -0.61 31.92 8.07
C ASN A 340 0.49 31.77 9.13
N ILE A 341 0.44 32.60 10.18
CA ILE A 341 1.46 32.60 11.24
C ILE A 341 1.43 31.18 11.83
N ARG A 342 2.45 30.39 11.47
CA ARG A 342 2.37 28.93 11.50
C ARG A 342 2.09 28.46 12.92
N GLU A 343 1.18 27.50 13.01
CA GLU A 343 1.03 26.68 14.19
C GLU A 343 2.30 25.85 14.34
N ASN A 344 2.95 25.98 15.48
CA ASN A 344 4.16 25.23 15.75
C ASN A 344 3.85 24.23 16.87
N ALA A 345 4.17 22.96 16.62
CA ALA A 345 4.13 21.91 17.61
C ALA A 345 5.55 21.69 18.16
N TYR A 346 5.67 21.57 19.47
CA TYR A 346 6.94 21.39 20.18
C TYR A 346 6.84 20.20 21.11
N THR A 347 7.91 19.42 21.18
CA THR A 347 8.04 18.34 22.15
C THR A 347 9.15 18.71 23.12
N ILE A 348 8.80 19.05 24.38
CA ILE A 348 9.78 19.36 25.42
C ILE A 348 9.65 18.32 26.54
N GLY A 349 10.68 17.47 26.65
CA GLY A 349 10.66 16.33 27.59
C GLY A 349 9.56 15.32 27.25
N LYS A 350 8.53 15.24 28.10
CA LYS A 350 7.34 14.37 27.87
C LYS A 350 6.10 15.16 27.42
N THR A 351 6.21 16.49 27.36
CA THR A 351 5.08 17.37 27.08
C THR A 351 5.07 17.75 25.61
N GLU A 352 3.90 17.65 24.99
CA GLU A 352 3.65 18.02 23.59
C GLU A 352 2.81 19.30 23.58
N LEU A 353 3.37 20.41 23.10
CA LEU A 353 2.75 21.73 23.11
C LEU A 353 2.44 22.20 21.69
N GLN A 354 1.33 22.90 21.48
CA GLN A 354 1.04 23.66 20.27
C GLN A 354 0.95 25.15 20.58
N THR A 355 1.56 25.99 19.73
CA THR A 355 1.56 27.44 19.90
C THR A 355 0.92 28.13 18.71
N LEU A 356 0.02 29.06 18.99
CA LEU A 356 -0.69 29.87 17.99
C LEU A 356 -0.43 31.35 18.27
N TYR A 357 -0.17 32.15 17.24
CA TYR A 357 0.10 33.58 17.37
C TYR A 357 -0.89 34.39 16.54
N SER A 358 -1.40 35.49 17.10
CA SER A 358 -2.37 36.37 16.43
C SER A 358 -2.06 37.83 16.73
N PRO A 359 -2.01 38.73 15.73
CA PRO A 359 -1.87 40.16 15.98
C PRO A 359 -3.12 40.72 16.65
N ILE A 360 -2.93 41.77 17.45
CA ILE A 360 -3.99 42.54 18.12
C ILE A 360 -3.96 43.96 17.58
N PHE A 361 -5.06 44.38 16.96
CA PHE A 361 -5.20 45.70 16.38
C PHE A 361 -6.22 46.54 17.16
N ARG A 362 -5.86 47.80 17.41
CA ARG A 362 -6.75 48.88 17.85
C ARG A 362 -7.67 49.25 16.70
N ASN A 363 -8.91 49.67 17.01
CA ASN A 363 -9.86 50.15 16.00
C ASN A 363 -10.14 49.12 14.89
N GLN A 364 -10.98 48.12 15.18
CA GLN A 364 -11.31 47.04 14.25
C GLN A 364 -11.89 47.54 12.91
N ASN A 365 -12.58 48.68 12.91
CA ASN A 365 -13.27 49.22 11.74
C ASN A 365 -12.34 49.54 10.56
N SER A 366 -11.30 50.35 10.77
CA SER A 366 -10.27 50.62 9.76
C SER A 366 -9.36 49.43 9.51
N THR A 367 -9.03 48.66 10.56
CA THR A 367 -8.16 47.48 10.47
C THR A 367 -8.71 46.42 9.52
N GLU A 368 -9.98 46.02 9.70
CA GLU A 368 -10.59 44.97 8.88
C GLU A 368 -10.62 45.35 7.39
N ARG A 369 -10.88 46.62 7.08
CA ARG A 369 -10.80 47.13 5.70
C ARG A 369 -9.38 47.08 5.15
N ALA A 370 -8.39 47.46 5.96
CA ALA A 370 -6.98 47.39 5.56
C ALA A 370 -6.51 45.93 5.37
N LEU A 371 -6.94 45.00 6.23
CA LEU A 371 -6.69 43.56 6.07
C LEU A 371 -7.38 43.00 4.83
N LYS A 372 -8.59 43.45 4.48
CA LYS A 372 -9.26 43.05 3.25
C LYS A 372 -8.54 43.54 2.01
N MET A 373 -7.96 44.74 2.05
CA MET A 373 -7.17 45.27 0.96
C MET A 373 -5.79 44.59 0.83
N ARG A 374 -5.33 43.85 1.85
CA ARG A 374 -4.00 43.22 1.83
C ARG A 374 -3.93 42.08 0.81
N GLY A 375 -2.90 42.10 -0.02
CA GLY A 375 -2.66 41.12 -1.08
C GLY A 375 -2.66 41.76 -2.47
N THR A 376 -2.78 40.94 -3.51
CA THR A 376 -2.91 41.46 -4.88
C THR A 376 -4.35 41.90 -5.13
N ALA A 377 -4.55 43.12 -5.62
CA ALA A 377 -5.87 43.62 -5.96
C ALA A 377 -6.57 42.66 -6.94
N PRO A 378 -7.84 42.28 -6.71
CA PRO A 378 -8.60 41.43 -7.62
C PRO A 378 -8.75 42.12 -8.98
N ASP A 379 -8.91 41.33 -10.05
CA ASP A 379 -8.84 41.82 -11.43
C ASP A 379 -9.80 42.99 -11.72
N PHE A 380 -11.01 42.95 -11.15
CA PHE A 380 -12.00 44.02 -11.32
C PHE A 380 -11.57 45.36 -10.70
N ALA A 381 -10.72 45.33 -9.65
CA ALA A 381 -10.29 46.51 -8.90
C ALA A 381 -8.96 47.13 -9.41
N LYS A 382 -8.16 46.38 -10.18
CA LYS A 382 -6.82 46.81 -10.63
C LYS A 382 -6.80 48.17 -11.33
N ARG A 383 -7.76 48.40 -12.24
CA ARG A 383 -7.86 49.66 -12.98
C ARG A 383 -8.14 50.85 -12.07
N TYR A 384 -9.05 50.68 -11.11
CA TYR A 384 -9.37 51.73 -10.13
C TYR A 384 -8.18 52.03 -9.22
N VAL A 385 -7.50 51.00 -8.72
CA VAL A 385 -6.29 51.15 -7.88
C VAL A 385 -5.20 51.93 -8.61
N GLN A 386 -4.95 51.66 -9.89
CA GLN A 386 -3.99 52.41 -10.70
C GLN A 386 -4.38 53.89 -10.86
N GLN A 387 -5.67 54.19 -11.02
CA GLN A 387 -6.16 55.56 -11.07
C GLN A 387 -6.00 56.27 -9.72
N ASP A 388 -6.28 55.60 -8.60
CA ASP A 388 -6.12 56.14 -7.24
C ASP A 388 -4.66 56.52 -6.95
N VAL A 389 -3.67 55.75 -7.43
CA VAL A 389 -2.24 56.10 -7.31
C VAL A 389 -1.95 57.47 -7.94
N SER A 390 -2.42 57.70 -9.15
CA SER A 390 -2.17 58.94 -9.88
C SER A 390 -2.77 60.17 -9.19
N VAL A 391 -3.95 60.04 -8.58
CA VAL A 391 -4.62 61.14 -7.86
C VAL A 391 -3.97 61.35 -6.49
N SER A 392 -3.58 60.28 -5.79
CA SER A 392 -2.92 60.35 -4.49
C SER A 392 -1.59 61.12 -4.56
N TYR A 393 -0.80 60.92 -5.63
CA TYR A 393 0.43 61.68 -5.85
C TYR A 393 0.19 63.17 -6.16
N GLN A 394 -0.85 63.50 -6.94
CA GLN A 394 -1.23 64.91 -7.15
C GLN A 394 -1.63 65.59 -5.84
N ILE A 395 -2.33 64.88 -4.96
CA ILE A 395 -2.63 65.35 -3.61
C ILE A 395 -1.35 65.54 -2.79
N ARG A 396 -0.43 64.58 -2.83
CA ARG A 396 0.87 64.62 -2.13
C ARG A 396 1.67 65.88 -2.47
N ASP A 397 1.71 66.26 -3.74
CA ASP A 397 2.49 67.41 -4.22
C ASP A 397 1.92 68.77 -3.76
N LEU A 398 0.62 68.83 -3.45
CA LEU A 398 -0.02 70.06 -2.94
C LEU A 398 0.22 70.29 -1.44
N ILE A 399 0.42 69.23 -0.65
CA ILE A 399 0.51 69.29 0.81
C ILE A 399 1.64 70.22 1.32
N PRO A 400 2.88 70.16 0.79
CA PRO A 400 3.96 71.05 1.26
C PRO A 400 3.61 72.54 1.11
N SER A 401 2.92 72.91 0.02
CA SER A 401 2.47 74.28 -0.23
C SER A 401 1.39 74.73 0.75
N LEU A 402 0.44 73.83 1.07
CA LEU A 402 -0.60 74.07 2.08
C LEU A 402 0.01 74.24 3.48
N LYS A 403 0.92 73.35 3.88
CA LYS A 403 1.63 73.41 5.17
C LYS A 403 2.40 74.71 5.33
N LYS A 404 3.20 75.06 4.33
CA LYS A 404 3.97 76.31 4.30
C LYS A 404 3.03 77.52 4.46
N ARG A 405 1.93 77.55 3.73
CA ARG A 405 0.98 78.67 3.80
C ARG A 405 0.32 78.78 5.18
N ILE A 406 -0.11 77.68 5.79
CA ILE A 406 -0.66 77.69 7.14
C ILE A 406 0.36 78.19 8.16
N GLN A 407 1.62 77.80 8.03
CA GLN A 407 2.69 78.27 8.90
C GLN A 407 2.88 79.79 8.78
N GLU A 408 2.93 80.32 7.55
CA GLU A 408 2.98 81.77 7.30
C GLU A 408 1.79 82.52 7.94
N LEU A 409 0.58 81.94 7.90
CA LEU A 409 -0.61 82.55 8.50
C LEU A 409 -0.58 82.55 10.04
N LYS A 410 0.00 81.50 10.65
CA LYS A 410 0.23 81.41 12.10
C LYS A 410 1.26 82.42 12.61
N GLU A 411 2.28 82.73 11.81
CA GLU A 411 3.39 83.62 12.19
C GLU A 411 3.06 85.11 12.06
N LYS A 412 2.00 85.47 11.32
CA LYS A 412 1.51 86.85 11.24
C LYS A 412 1.09 87.38 12.61
N LYS A 413 1.20 88.70 12.79
CA LYS A 413 0.80 89.40 14.02
C LYS A 413 -0.24 90.48 13.70
N PRO A 414 -1.55 90.28 13.97
CA PRO A 414 -2.14 89.09 14.58
C PRO A 414 -2.19 87.89 13.61
N PRO A 415 -2.24 86.64 14.13
CA PRO A 415 -2.41 85.45 13.30
C PRO A 415 -3.70 85.51 12.48
N ILE A 416 -3.65 85.08 11.22
CA ILE A 416 -4.79 85.14 10.30
C ILE A 416 -5.44 83.75 10.20
N PRO A 417 -6.77 83.62 10.40
CA PRO A 417 -7.46 82.35 10.20
C PRO A 417 -7.32 81.83 8.75
N PRO A 418 -7.10 80.51 8.54
CA PRO A 418 -6.94 79.94 7.20
C PRO A 418 -8.09 80.29 6.25
N PHE A 419 -9.34 80.20 6.71
CA PHE A 419 -10.52 80.47 5.89
C PHE A 419 -10.63 81.92 5.38
N GLN A 420 -9.92 82.87 6.01
CA GLN A 420 -9.90 84.27 5.60
C GLN A 420 -8.84 84.54 4.51
N ASP A 421 -7.83 83.69 4.38
CA ASP A 421 -6.76 83.84 3.40
C ASP A 421 -7.19 83.33 2.02
N ARG A 422 -7.01 84.16 0.98
CA ARG A 422 -7.37 83.79 -0.39
C ARG A 422 -6.47 82.69 -0.95
N THR A 423 -5.16 82.80 -0.72
CA THR A 423 -4.17 81.84 -1.25
C THR A 423 -4.37 80.45 -0.67
N TYR A 424 -4.62 80.36 0.65
CA TYR A 424 -5.00 79.13 1.29
C TYR A 424 -6.30 78.57 0.71
N ARG A 425 -7.36 79.38 0.56
CA ARG A 425 -8.63 78.93 -0.05
C ARG A 425 -8.45 78.42 -1.48
N ASP A 426 -7.60 79.06 -2.28
CA ASP A 426 -7.33 78.63 -3.66
C ASP A 426 -6.57 77.28 -3.68
N LEU A 427 -5.52 77.13 -2.85
CA LEU A 427 -4.77 75.87 -2.72
C LEU A 427 -5.65 74.74 -2.18
N TYR A 428 -6.45 75.03 -1.15
CA TYR A 428 -7.35 74.07 -0.52
C TYR A 428 -8.53 73.71 -1.43
N GLY A 429 -9.01 74.65 -2.24
CA GLY A 429 -9.99 74.38 -3.28
C GLY A 429 -9.49 73.38 -4.33
N ARG A 430 -8.21 73.48 -4.74
CA ARG A 430 -7.58 72.48 -5.61
C ARG A 430 -7.48 71.11 -4.93
N TYR A 431 -7.06 71.07 -3.66
CA TYR A 431 -7.03 69.85 -2.87
C TYR A 431 -8.41 69.19 -2.79
N SER A 432 -9.43 69.95 -2.37
CA SER A 432 -10.80 69.45 -2.22
C SER A 432 -11.38 69.01 -3.57
N LYS A 433 -11.01 69.66 -4.67
CA LYS A 433 -11.42 69.24 -6.02
C LYS A 433 -10.80 67.90 -6.41
N LEU A 434 -9.50 67.68 -6.17
CA LEU A 434 -8.86 66.38 -6.42
C LEU A 434 -9.51 65.24 -5.60
N VAL A 435 -9.85 65.51 -4.33
CA VAL A 435 -10.56 64.52 -3.49
C VAL A 435 -11.97 64.25 -4.03
N GLN A 436 -12.70 65.29 -4.45
CA GLN A 436 -14.01 65.11 -5.07
C GLN A 436 -13.93 64.32 -6.38
N ASP A 437 -12.97 64.63 -7.24
CA ASP A 437 -12.75 63.90 -8.50
C ASP A 437 -12.41 62.43 -8.23
N ARG A 438 -11.62 62.15 -7.18
CA ARG A 438 -11.34 60.79 -6.72
C ARG A 438 -12.61 60.06 -6.27
N ASP A 439 -13.45 60.71 -5.47
CA ASP A 439 -14.71 60.14 -4.97
C ASP A 439 -15.71 59.89 -6.12
N GLU A 440 -15.73 60.73 -7.16
CA GLU A 440 -16.54 60.55 -8.38
C GLU A 440 -16.06 59.34 -9.22
N VAL A 441 -14.74 59.17 -9.35
CA VAL A 441 -14.13 57.99 -9.99
C VAL A 441 -14.48 56.72 -9.21
N PHE A 442 -14.40 56.76 -7.89
CA PHE A 442 -14.79 55.63 -7.04
C PHE A 442 -16.28 55.28 -7.16
N GLU A 443 -17.18 56.25 -7.16
CA GLU A 443 -18.61 55.97 -7.30
C GLU A 443 -18.95 55.39 -8.68
N THR A 444 -18.24 55.81 -9.73
CA THR A 444 -18.35 55.21 -11.07
C THR A 444 -17.92 53.74 -11.04
N PHE A 445 -16.74 53.44 -10.47
CA PHE A 445 -16.25 52.08 -10.26
C PHE A 445 -17.23 51.22 -9.43
N ARG A 446 -17.72 51.75 -8.31
CA ARG A 446 -18.68 51.07 -7.44
C ARG A 446 -19.97 50.72 -8.19
N ASN A 447 -20.51 51.63 -8.99
CA ASN A 447 -21.74 51.39 -9.74
C ASN A 447 -21.59 50.29 -10.80
N GLU A 448 -20.38 50.10 -11.34
CA GLU A 448 -20.08 49.07 -12.35
C GLU A 448 -20.01 47.65 -11.73
N PHE A 449 -19.38 47.52 -10.56
CA PHE A 449 -19.03 46.21 -10.00
C PHE A 449 -19.84 45.77 -8.77
N SER A 450 -20.50 46.67 -8.05
CA SER A 450 -21.24 46.34 -6.82
C SER A 450 -22.48 45.48 -7.11
N GLU A 451 -22.57 44.31 -6.48
CA GLU A 451 -23.69 43.38 -6.62
C GLU A 451 -24.91 43.89 -5.86
N ASP A 452 -24.71 44.39 -4.64
CA ASP A 452 -25.76 45.00 -3.82
C ASP A 452 -26.47 46.17 -4.54
N LYS A 453 -25.72 46.98 -5.29
CA LYS A 453 -26.29 48.06 -6.12
C LYS A 453 -27.09 47.52 -7.31
N LYS A 454 -26.63 46.45 -7.96
CA LYS A 454 -27.38 45.80 -9.06
C LYS A 454 -28.70 45.23 -8.54
N VAL A 455 -28.66 44.52 -7.42
CA VAL A 455 -29.85 43.99 -6.72
C VAL A 455 -30.79 45.12 -6.27
N ALA A 456 -30.26 46.22 -5.74
CA ALA A 456 -31.07 47.37 -5.37
C ALA A 456 -31.73 48.04 -6.59
N ALA A 457 -31.03 48.15 -7.72
CA ALA A 457 -31.56 48.70 -8.96
C ALA A 457 -32.66 47.80 -9.56
N GLU A 458 -32.45 46.48 -9.58
CA GLU A 458 -33.47 45.49 -10.00
C GLU A 458 -34.72 45.52 -9.12
N ASN A 459 -34.54 45.65 -7.81
CA ASN A 459 -35.67 45.76 -6.87
C ASN A 459 -36.38 47.12 -6.93
N ALA A 460 -35.68 48.19 -7.31
CA ALA A 460 -36.28 49.51 -7.57
C ALA A 460 -37.03 49.57 -8.90
N ALA A 461 -36.64 48.75 -9.88
CA ALA A 461 -37.32 48.63 -11.18
C ALA A 461 -38.65 47.84 -11.12
N LYS A 462 -38.95 47.17 -10.00
CA LYS A 462 -40.26 46.53 -9.75
C LYS A 462 -41.29 47.60 -9.33
N PRO A 463 -42.43 47.77 -10.02
CA PRO A 463 -43.41 48.80 -9.69
C PRO A 463 -44.08 48.50 -8.34
N LYS A 464 -43.94 49.43 -7.37
CA LYS A 464 -44.74 49.42 -6.14
C LYS A 464 -45.94 50.38 -6.27
N PRO A 465 -47.17 49.96 -5.93
CA PRO A 465 -48.30 50.87 -5.82
C PRO A 465 -48.24 51.60 -4.47
N GLY A 466 -48.34 52.93 -4.49
CA GLY A 466 -48.57 53.74 -3.28
C GLY A 466 -47.41 54.62 -2.86
N LYS A 467 -47.71 55.91 -2.74
CA LYS A 467 -46.81 57.01 -2.37
C LYS A 467 -46.14 56.78 -1.00
N ASN A 468 -44.81 56.72 -0.96
CA ASN A 468 -44.03 57.59 -0.08
C ASN A 468 -42.58 57.70 -0.56
N LYS A 469 -42.10 58.93 -0.72
CA LYS A 469 -40.70 59.24 -1.06
C LYS A 469 -39.79 58.88 0.12
N ASN A 470 -38.94 57.87 -0.07
CA ASN A 470 -37.56 57.84 0.40
C ASN A 470 -36.86 56.61 -0.24
N PRO A 471 -36.13 56.76 -1.36
CA PRO A 471 -35.30 55.69 -1.87
C PRO A 471 -33.99 55.70 -1.08
N LYS A 472 -33.98 55.05 0.08
CA LYS A 472 -32.76 54.83 0.90
C LYS A 472 -32.75 53.43 1.52
N THR A 473 -33.16 52.40 0.79
CA THR A 473 -32.89 51.03 1.22
C THR A 473 -31.47 50.67 0.80
N SER A 474 -30.49 50.97 1.67
CA SER A 474 -29.18 50.32 1.62
C SER A 474 -29.37 48.91 2.15
N PHE A 475 -28.87 47.90 1.44
CA PHE A 475 -28.85 46.53 1.92
C PHE A 475 -27.58 46.30 2.77
N PRO A 476 -27.59 45.36 3.72
CA PRO A 476 -26.37 44.91 4.37
C PRO A 476 -25.38 44.39 3.33
N ILE A 477 -24.09 44.67 3.51
CA ILE A 477 -23.05 44.19 2.60
C ILE A 477 -22.85 42.69 2.87
N GLN A 478 -23.06 41.87 1.84
CA GLN A 478 -23.06 40.40 1.99
C GLN A 478 -22.12 39.68 1.01
N SER A 479 -21.79 40.29 -0.14
CA SER A 479 -20.90 39.68 -1.13
C SER A 479 -19.42 40.00 -0.83
N GLU A 480 -18.52 39.08 -1.20
CA GLU A 480 -17.08 39.30 -1.08
C GLU A 480 -16.60 40.47 -1.97
N THR A 481 -17.22 40.62 -3.15
CA THR A 481 -17.00 41.74 -4.08
C THR A 481 -17.34 43.08 -3.41
N ASP A 482 -18.51 43.18 -2.78
CA ASP A 482 -18.95 44.42 -2.11
C ASP A 482 -18.15 44.72 -0.84
N LEU A 483 -17.62 43.71 -0.14
CA LEU A 483 -16.67 43.90 0.96
C LEU A 483 -15.36 44.54 0.49
N TRP A 484 -14.84 44.10 -0.65
CA TRP A 484 -13.66 44.72 -1.28
C TRP A 484 -13.96 46.16 -1.71
N ILE A 485 -15.10 46.40 -2.36
CA ILE A 485 -15.51 47.74 -2.80
C ILE A 485 -15.69 48.69 -1.61
N ASP A 486 -16.30 48.23 -0.50
CA ASP A 486 -16.42 49.03 0.72
C ASP A 486 -15.05 49.36 1.32
N SER A 487 -14.15 48.37 1.37
CA SER A 487 -12.80 48.54 1.90
C SER A 487 -12.04 49.61 1.11
N LEU A 488 -12.09 49.54 -0.22
CA LEU A 488 -11.47 50.52 -1.12
C LEU A 488 -12.04 51.95 -0.95
N GLY A 489 -13.35 52.07 -0.73
CA GLY A 489 -14.01 53.37 -0.63
C GLY A 489 -13.96 54.00 0.76
N GLN A 490 -13.92 53.20 1.82
CA GLN A 490 -14.13 53.66 3.20
C GLN A 490 -12.89 53.54 4.08
N ALA A 491 -11.82 52.83 3.68
CA ALA A 491 -10.61 52.68 4.51
C ALA A 491 -10.03 54.01 5.00
N ARG A 492 -9.91 55.02 4.11
CA ARG A 492 -9.42 56.37 4.48
C ARG A 492 -10.35 57.08 5.47
N ASN A 493 -11.66 57.02 5.24
CA ASN A 493 -12.65 57.67 6.09
C ASN A 493 -12.76 57.03 7.47
N ALA A 494 -12.75 55.69 7.50
CA ALA A 494 -12.74 54.93 8.74
C ALA A 494 -11.46 55.22 9.53
N ALA A 495 -10.30 55.23 8.88
CA ALA A 495 -9.03 55.57 9.53
C ALA A 495 -9.01 57.02 10.05
N LEU A 496 -9.54 57.97 9.29
CA LEU A 496 -9.65 59.36 9.70
C LEU A 496 -10.49 59.50 10.98
N GLU A 497 -11.69 58.89 11.01
CA GLU A 497 -12.53 58.89 12.20
C GLU A 497 -11.81 58.22 13.38
N ASP A 498 -11.21 57.04 13.16
CA ASP A 498 -10.53 56.25 14.19
C ASP A 498 -9.30 56.96 14.80
N TRP A 499 -8.64 57.83 14.05
CA TRP A 499 -7.43 58.54 14.50
C TRP A 499 -7.73 59.90 15.14
N ILE A 500 -8.85 60.54 14.83
CA ILE A 500 -9.23 61.84 15.42
C ILE A 500 -10.29 61.73 16.53
N VAL A 501 -11.07 60.65 16.54
CA VAL A 501 -12.12 60.40 17.53
C VAL A 501 -11.59 59.51 18.64
N LEU A 502 -11.71 60.00 19.86
CA LEU A 502 -11.50 59.23 21.07
C LEU A 502 -12.85 58.67 21.53
N ARG A 503 -13.08 57.38 21.28
CA ARG A 503 -14.29 56.67 21.69
C ARG A 503 -14.24 56.27 23.16
N PHE A 504 -15.36 56.38 23.86
CA PHE A 504 -15.50 55.91 25.23
C PHE A 504 -15.70 54.39 25.31
N SER A 505 -16.23 53.74 24.27
CA SER A 505 -16.35 52.28 24.22
C SER A 505 -16.03 51.73 22.84
N GLN A 506 -15.46 50.52 22.79
CA GLN A 506 -15.08 49.89 21.52
C GLN A 506 -16.19 49.11 20.83
N ASN A 507 -17.32 48.84 21.50
CA ASN A 507 -18.49 48.30 20.81
C ASN A 507 -19.13 49.31 19.84
N SER A 508 -18.77 50.61 19.93
CA SER A 508 -19.24 51.61 18.99
C SER A 508 -18.44 51.55 17.67
N GLY A 509 -19.09 51.12 16.58
CA GLY A 509 -18.50 51.15 15.24
C GLY A 509 -17.74 49.87 14.83
N ALA A 510 -18.09 48.72 15.40
CA ALA A 510 -17.54 47.44 14.93
C ALA A 510 -17.85 47.22 13.43
N TYR A 511 -16.86 46.73 12.68
CA TYR A 511 -17.02 46.53 11.23
C TYR A 511 -18.18 45.56 10.93
N GLN A 512 -18.35 44.52 11.75
CA GLN A 512 -19.45 43.55 11.62
C GLN A 512 -20.83 44.21 11.77
N ASP A 513 -20.99 45.14 12.71
CA ASP A 513 -22.26 45.86 12.90
C ASP A 513 -22.54 46.83 11.75
N TYR A 514 -21.49 47.48 11.23
CA TYR A 514 -21.57 48.29 10.01
C TYR A 514 -22.04 47.47 8.81
N LEU A 515 -21.48 46.26 8.61
CA LEU A 515 -21.84 45.41 7.49
C LEU A 515 -23.30 44.93 7.59
N ARG A 516 -23.75 44.59 8.80
CA ARG A 516 -25.09 44.02 9.06
C ARG A 516 -26.22 45.04 9.11
N ASN A 517 -25.94 46.29 9.50
CA ASN A 517 -26.97 47.30 9.77
C ASN A 517 -26.86 48.52 8.83
N PRO A 518 -27.80 48.69 7.88
CA PRO A 518 -27.87 49.86 7.00
C PRO A 518 -27.89 51.22 7.71
N LYS A 519 -28.48 51.30 8.92
CA LYS A 519 -28.52 52.55 9.69
C LYS A 519 -27.12 52.97 10.16
N GLU A 520 -26.30 52.00 10.56
CA GLU A 520 -24.90 52.25 10.95
C GLU A 520 -24.08 52.73 9.75
N GLN A 521 -24.33 52.18 8.56
CA GLN A 521 -23.67 52.63 7.33
C GLN A 521 -23.99 54.08 6.99
N ILE A 522 -25.26 54.49 7.11
CA ILE A 522 -25.69 55.87 6.88
C ILE A 522 -25.06 56.80 7.90
N LEU A 523 -25.12 56.43 9.18
CA LEU A 523 -24.56 57.23 10.27
C LEU A 523 -23.04 57.40 10.11
N ALA A 524 -22.30 56.35 9.75
CA ALA A 524 -20.88 56.43 9.47
C ALA A 524 -20.57 57.41 8.32
N LYS A 525 -21.33 57.34 7.21
CA LYS A 525 -21.18 58.29 6.09
C LYS A 525 -21.46 59.73 6.51
N GLU A 526 -22.49 59.95 7.32
CA GLU A 526 -22.82 61.28 7.87
C GLU A 526 -21.70 61.80 8.78
N ARG A 527 -21.11 60.94 9.62
CA ARG A 527 -19.93 61.28 10.45
C ARG A 527 -18.74 61.66 9.59
N TYR A 528 -18.38 60.84 8.59
CA TYR A 528 -17.25 61.09 7.69
C TYR A 528 -17.41 62.41 6.94
N ALA A 529 -18.60 62.67 6.40
CA ALA A 529 -18.91 63.92 5.71
C ALA A 529 -18.81 65.13 6.65
N ALA A 530 -19.36 65.03 7.87
CA ALA A 530 -19.32 66.11 8.85
C ALA A 530 -17.89 66.40 9.35
N ILE A 531 -17.04 65.37 9.50
CA ILE A 531 -15.62 65.52 9.83
C ILE A 531 -14.90 66.29 8.72
N ARG A 532 -15.06 65.85 7.46
CA ARG A 532 -14.43 66.51 6.31
C ARG A 532 -14.92 67.94 6.15
N ASP A 533 -16.23 68.19 6.26
CA ASP A 533 -16.79 69.54 6.18
C ASP A 533 -16.24 70.47 7.27
N TRP A 534 -16.08 69.97 8.51
CA TRP A 534 -15.45 70.74 9.56
C TRP A 534 -14.00 71.14 9.21
N ILE A 535 -13.20 70.19 8.72
CA ILE A 535 -11.81 70.45 8.29
C ILE A 535 -11.79 71.44 7.11
N TYR A 536 -12.60 71.19 6.08
CA TYR A 536 -12.65 71.96 4.82
C TYR A 536 -13.14 73.38 5.03
N SER A 537 -14.12 73.57 5.90
CA SER A 537 -14.67 74.89 6.18
C SER A 537 -13.61 75.84 6.75
N GLY A 538 -12.65 75.31 7.51
CA GLY A 538 -11.64 76.10 8.22
C GLY A 538 -12.22 77.13 9.19
N LYS A 539 -13.53 77.07 9.51
CA LYS A 539 -14.24 78.12 10.26
C LYS A 539 -13.98 78.09 11.76
N SER A 540 -13.59 76.95 12.30
CA SER A 540 -13.36 76.73 13.73
C SER A 540 -12.24 75.73 13.94
N GLU A 541 -11.34 76.03 14.87
CA GLU A 541 -10.28 75.12 15.29
C GLU A 541 -10.79 74.00 16.22
N THR A 542 -11.98 74.18 16.82
CA THR A 542 -12.67 73.16 17.62
C THR A 542 -13.89 72.58 16.88
N PRO A 543 -14.29 71.33 17.20
CA PRO A 543 -15.45 70.67 16.59
C PRO A 543 -16.76 71.43 16.76
N THR A 544 -17.59 71.43 15.73
CA THR A 544 -18.92 72.08 15.78
C THR A 544 -19.90 71.31 16.68
N PRO A 545 -20.91 71.97 17.30
CA PRO A 545 -21.91 71.28 18.10
C PRO A 545 -22.69 70.20 17.33
N GLN A 546 -22.87 70.37 16.02
CA GLN A 546 -23.51 69.40 15.14
C GLN A 546 -22.64 68.15 14.98
N LEU A 547 -21.33 68.32 14.76
CA LEU A 547 -20.39 67.22 14.66
C LEU A 547 -20.28 66.45 15.99
N LYS A 548 -20.26 67.15 17.13
CA LYS A 548 -20.29 66.52 18.46
C LYS A 548 -21.52 65.62 18.66
N LYS A 549 -22.70 66.03 18.18
CA LYS A 549 -23.93 65.23 18.27
C LYS A 549 -23.89 63.92 17.48
N LEU A 550 -23.13 63.88 16.38
CA LEU A 550 -23.00 62.68 15.55
C LEU A 550 -22.04 61.65 16.17
N ILE A 551 -21.28 62.03 17.21
CA ILE A 551 -20.32 61.19 17.92
C ILE A 551 -20.75 61.14 19.40
N PRO A 552 -21.89 60.52 19.74
CA PRO A 552 -22.41 60.52 21.11
C PRO A 552 -21.54 59.70 22.09
N ASP A 553 -20.78 58.74 21.57
CA ASP A 553 -19.93 57.83 22.35
C ASP A 553 -18.45 58.16 22.24
N GLY A 554 -18.09 59.41 21.96
CA GLY A 554 -16.70 59.85 21.93
C GLY A 554 -16.52 61.36 21.82
N ILE A 555 -15.27 61.80 21.85
CA ILE A 555 -14.89 63.19 21.61
C ILE A 555 -13.90 63.26 20.46
N ILE A 556 -13.96 64.32 19.65
CA ILE A 556 -12.87 64.60 18.71
C ILE A 556 -11.71 65.19 19.52
N ALA A 557 -10.62 64.44 19.62
CA ALA A 557 -9.49 64.75 20.50
C ALA A 557 -8.39 65.58 19.83
N ASN A 558 -8.56 65.89 18.55
CA ASN A 558 -7.60 66.66 17.77
C ASN A 558 -8.17 68.03 17.45
N SER A 559 -7.32 69.05 17.38
CA SER A 559 -7.73 70.32 16.77
C SER A 559 -7.98 70.13 15.28
N ARG A 560 -8.68 71.06 14.64
CA ARG A 560 -8.89 71.03 13.20
C ARG A 560 -7.57 70.93 12.43
N GLY A 561 -6.54 71.68 12.83
CA GLY A 561 -5.21 71.61 12.24
C GLY A 561 -4.53 70.24 12.40
N GLU A 562 -4.67 69.57 13.54
CA GLU A 562 -4.16 68.20 13.72
C GLU A 562 -4.95 67.18 12.88
N ALA A 563 -6.29 67.31 12.85
CA ALA A 563 -7.15 66.46 12.03
C ALA A 563 -6.89 66.65 10.53
N GLU A 564 -6.53 67.88 10.11
CA GLU A 564 -6.14 68.22 8.75
C GLU A 564 -4.82 67.54 8.35
N GLU A 565 -3.81 67.52 9.23
CA GLU A 565 -2.56 66.81 9.00
C GLU A 565 -2.77 65.29 8.84
N ILE A 566 -3.64 64.71 9.67
CA ILE A 566 -4.04 63.31 9.55
C ILE A 566 -4.74 63.06 8.21
N LEU A 567 -5.70 63.90 7.84
CA LEU A 567 -6.43 63.79 6.59
C LEU A 567 -5.48 63.82 5.39
N TRP A 568 -4.54 64.77 5.36
CA TRP A 568 -3.53 64.86 4.31
C TRP A 568 -2.64 63.62 4.23
N GLY A 569 -2.21 63.08 5.38
CA GLY A 569 -1.42 61.85 5.43
C GLY A 569 -2.19 60.62 4.90
N LEU A 570 -3.50 60.58 5.07
CA LEU A 570 -4.37 59.51 4.55
C LEU A 570 -4.68 59.69 3.05
N ASP A 571 -4.97 60.92 2.62
CA ASP A 571 -5.40 61.23 1.25
C ASP A 571 -4.25 61.22 0.25
N SER A 572 -3.01 61.46 0.69
CA SER A 572 -1.81 61.43 -0.17
C SER A 572 -1.21 60.06 -0.41
N LYS A 573 -1.64 59.04 0.35
CA LYS A 573 -1.17 57.67 0.21
C LYS A 573 -2.07 56.88 -0.74
N PRO A 574 -1.52 56.11 -1.70
CA PRO A 574 -2.30 55.24 -2.56
C PRO A 574 -3.01 54.13 -1.75
N LEU A 575 -4.14 53.64 -2.26
CA LEU A 575 -4.88 52.52 -1.67
C LEU A 575 -4.01 51.25 -1.60
N LEU A 576 -3.33 50.93 -2.71
CA LEU A 576 -2.40 49.82 -2.85
C LEU A 576 -1.22 50.24 -3.73
N SER A 577 -0.01 49.78 -3.40
CA SER A 577 1.19 50.07 -4.20
C SER A 577 2.25 48.98 -4.10
N GLU A 578 3.01 48.77 -5.18
CA GLU A 578 4.16 47.84 -5.18
C GLU A 578 5.35 48.36 -4.35
N SER A 579 5.39 49.67 -4.04
CA SER A 579 6.50 50.33 -3.34
C SER A 579 6.34 50.42 -1.82
N GLY A 580 5.33 49.79 -1.22
CA GLY A 580 5.14 49.67 0.24
C GLY A 580 4.59 50.90 0.99
N GLU A 581 4.50 52.07 0.35
CA GLU A 581 3.96 53.31 0.95
C GLU A 581 2.42 53.44 0.80
N GLU A 582 1.67 52.38 1.08
CA GLU A 582 0.22 52.34 0.91
C GLU A 582 -0.57 52.63 2.19
N ILE A 583 -1.84 52.99 2.02
CA ILE A 583 -2.75 53.29 3.13
C ILE A 583 -3.02 52.07 4.00
N ALA A 584 -3.20 50.89 3.41
CA ALA A 584 -3.54 49.67 4.15
C ALA A 584 -2.44 49.31 5.14
N SER A 585 -1.18 49.27 4.67
CA SER A 585 -0.01 49.05 5.50
C SER A 585 0.13 50.12 6.60
N SER A 586 -0.14 51.39 6.27
CA SER A 586 -0.14 52.48 7.26
C SER A 586 -1.20 52.31 8.36
N ILE A 587 -2.41 51.87 8.00
CA ILE A 587 -3.50 51.59 8.95
C ILE A 587 -3.11 50.43 9.86
N LEU A 588 -2.60 49.34 9.30
CA LEU A 588 -2.21 48.15 10.07
C LEU A 588 -1.08 48.45 11.05
N THR A 589 -0.05 49.19 10.64
CA THR A 589 1.03 49.60 11.55
C THR A 589 0.53 50.54 12.65
N ALA A 590 -0.31 51.52 12.32
CA ALA A 590 -0.84 52.47 13.30
C ALA A 590 -1.79 51.81 14.31
N ASN A 591 -2.53 50.80 13.87
CA ASN A 591 -3.48 50.07 14.70
C ASN A 591 -2.84 48.90 15.45
N LEU A 592 -1.68 48.37 15.05
CA LEU A 592 -1.04 47.25 15.73
C LEU A 592 -0.66 47.64 17.18
N SER A 593 -1.17 46.88 18.14
CA SER A 593 -0.90 47.14 19.57
C SER A 593 -0.20 46.01 20.29
N GLY A 594 -0.37 44.77 19.81
CA GLY A 594 0.21 43.61 20.47
C GLY A 594 0.09 42.34 19.64
N ILE A 595 0.59 41.25 20.22
CA ILE A 595 0.46 39.89 19.68
C ILE A 595 0.00 38.97 20.81
N SER A 596 -1.07 38.22 20.56
CA SER A 596 -1.52 37.15 21.43
C SER A 596 -0.83 35.84 21.07
N ARG A 597 -0.35 35.11 22.07
CA ARG A 597 0.20 33.75 22.02
C ARG A 597 -0.75 32.83 22.78
N THR A 598 -1.25 31.78 22.14
CA THR A 598 -2.03 30.71 22.77
C THR A 598 -1.20 29.43 22.78
N LEU A 599 -1.00 28.84 23.96
CA LEU A 599 -0.30 27.58 24.18
C LEU A 599 -1.31 26.51 24.56
N VAL A 600 -1.19 25.32 23.97
CA VAL A 600 -2.07 24.17 24.20
C VAL A 600 -1.25 22.93 24.58
N ASP A 601 -1.54 22.32 25.72
CA ASP A 601 -1.03 20.99 26.07
C ASP A 601 -1.81 19.91 25.33
N ARG A 602 -1.10 19.11 24.53
CA ARG A 602 -1.64 17.99 23.75
C ARG A 602 -1.17 16.64 24.27
N THR A 603 -0.46 16.61 25.38
CA THR A 603 0.23 15.43 25.90
C THR A 603 -0.73 14.27 26.12
N GLU A 604 -1.83 14.50 26.83
CA GLU A 604 -2.81 13.45 27.14
C GLU A 604 -3.49 12.91 25.88
N GLY A 605 -3.95 13.79 24.98
CA GLY A 605 -4.59 13.40 23.73
C GLY A 605 -3.65 12.60 22.82
N LEU A 606 -2.39 13.02 22.68
CA LEU A 606 -1.40 12.29 21.89
C LEU A 606 -0.97 10.97 22.56
N GLN A 607 -0.91 10.91 23.88
CA GLN A 607 -0.68 9.65 24.61
C GLN A 607 -1.82 8.67 24.37
N MET A 608 -3.07 9.12 24.34
CA MET A 608 -4.22 8.27 24.03
C MET A 608 -4.16 7.74 22.59
N ILE A 609 -3.83 8.58 21.60
CA ILE A 609 -3.62 8.15 20.21
C ILE A 609 -2.48 7.12 20.11
N ARG A 610 -1.33 7.40 20.75
CA ARG A 610 -0.18 6.48 20.77
C ARG A 610 -0.53 5.14 21.46
N LYS A 611 -1.32 5.17 22.53
CA LYS A 611 -1.79 3.97 23.23
C LYS A 611 -2.74 3.15 22.37
N ASN A 612 -3.71 3.80 21.71
CA ASN A 612 -4.64 3.15 20.79
C ASN A 612 -3.91 2.51 19.61
N ARG A 613 -2.95 3.23 19.02
CA ARG A 613 -2.05 2.69 17.98
C ARG A 613 -1.32 1.45 18.46
N ASN A 614 -0.66 1.52 19.62
CA ASN A 614 0.11 0.39 20.15
C ASN A 614 -0.82 -0.81 20.45
N SER A 615 -2.03 -0.56 20.93
CA SER A 615 -3.05 -1.61 21.13
C SER A 615 -3.47 -2.25 19.81
N ALA A 616 -3.74 -1.46 18.77
CA ALA A 616 -4.11 -1.95 17.43
C ALA A 616 -2.99 -2.76 16.76
N ILE A 617 -1.73 -2.33 16.91
CA ILE A 617 -0.57 -3.09 16.43
C ILE A 617 -0.46 -4.43 17.18
N ALA A 618 -0.63 -4.41 18.50
CA ALA A 618 -0.54 -5.63 19.31
C ALA A 618 -1.63 -6.66 18.94
N THR A 619 -2.89 -6.22 18.75
CA THR A 619 -3.98 -7.11 18.33
C THR A 619 -3.74 -7.68 16.93
N ALA A 620 -3.22 -6.88 16.00
CA ALA A 620 -2.87 -7.35 14.66
C ALA A 620 -1.74 -8.38 14.66
N LEU A 621 -0.70 -8.20 15.50
CA LEU A 621 0.36 -9.20 15.67
C LEU A 621 -0.18 -10.53 16.20
N ILE A 622 -1.14 -10.48 17.15
CA ILE A 622 -1.81 -11.67 17.67
C ILE A 622 -2.60 -12.38 16.56
N ILE A 623 -3.38 -11.63 15.77
CA ILE A 623 -4.15 -12.19 14.63
C ILE A 623 -3.21 -12.82 13.61
N CYS A 624 -2.09 -12.17 13.29
CA CYS A 624 -1.08 -12.69 12.37
C CYS A 624 -0.46 -14.00 12.90
N ALA A 625 -0.06 -14.03 14.18
CA ALA A 625 0.49 -15.23 14.80
C ALA A 625 -0.51 -16.39 14.81
N MET A 626 -1.78 -16.11 15.14
CA MET A 626 -2.87 -17.10 15.13
C MET A 626 -3.16 -17.61 13.71
N SER A 627 -3.09 -16.74 12.70
CA SER A 627 -3.28 -17.11 11.29
C SER A 627 -2.15 -18.00 10.78
N ILE A 628 -0.90 -17.70 11.14
CA ILE A 628 0.26 -18.54 10.81
C ILE A 628 0.14 -19.91 11.50
N LEU A 629 -0.23 -19.94 12.78
CA LEU A 629 -0.44 -21.18 13.52
C LEU A 629 -1.54 -22.04 12.87
N LEU A 630 -2.69 -21.44 12.54
CA LEU A 630 -3.79 -22.13 11.88
C LEU A 630 -3.39 -22.66 10.51
N ALA A 631 -2.63 -21.89 9.72
CA ALA A 631 -2.12 -22.33 8.42
C ALA A 631 -1.17 -23.53 8.55
N ILE A 632 -0.28 -23.54 9.56
CA ILE A 632 0.61 -24.67 9.83
C ILE A 632 -0.20 -25.91 10.23
N LEU A 633 -1.20 -25.77 11.11
CA LEU A 633 -2.06 -26.88 11.55
C LEU A 633 -2.87 -27.49 10.40
N ILE A 634 -3.58 -26.66 9.63
CA ILE A 634 -4.38 -27.12 8.47
C ILE A 634 -3.48 -27.76 7.41
N SER A 635 -2.31 -27.17 7.15
CA SER A 635 -1.33 -27.74 6.21
C SER A 635 -0.83 -29.10 6.67
N GLY A 636 -0.53 -29.29 7.96
CA GLY A 636 -0.13 -30.59 8.51
C GLY A 636 -1.15 -31.68 8.23
N PHE A 637 -2.42 -31.40 8.50
CA PHE A 637 -3.53 -32.33 8.30
C PHE A 637 -3.71 -32.72 6.82
N VAL A 638 -3.74 -31.74 5.90
CA VAL A 638 -3.97 -32.00 4.47
C VAL A 638 -2.77 -32.67 3.81
N VAL A 639 -1.53 -32.24 4.12
CA VAL A 639 -0.31 -32.80 3.52
C VAL A 639 -0.14 -34.27 3.92
N GLN A 640 -0.40 -34.61 5.18
CA GLN A 640 -0.23 -35.98 5.66
C GLN A 640 -1.20 -36.95 4.97
N LYS A 641 -2.46 -36.52 4.75
CA LYS A 641 -3.42 -37.29 3.94
C LYS A 641 -2.95 -37.51 2.51
N ILE A 642 -2.46 -36.46 1.83
CA ILE A 642 -1.97 -36.55 0.45
C ILE A 642 -0.75 -37.48 0.34
N LYS A 643 0.22 -37.37 1.25
CA LYS A 643 1.40 -38.24 1.25
C LYS A 643 1.03 -39.72 1.37
N ARG A 644 0.03 -40.05 2.21
CA ARG A 644 -0.46 -41.43 2.37
C ARG A 644 -1.08 -41.96 1.07
N ILE A 645 -1.89 -41.15 0.39
CA ILE A 645 -2.48 -41.51 -0.92
C ILE A 645 -1.38 -41.74 -1.97
N ILE A 646 -0.37 -40.87 -2.05
CA ILE A 646 0.74 -41.01 -2.99
C ILE A 646 1.51 -42.33 -2.76
N PHE A 647 1.80 -42.65 -1.50
CA PHE A 647 2.51 -43.88 -1.15
C PHE A 647 1.75 -45.14 -1.61
N HIS A 648 0.45 -45.22 -1.32
CA HIS A 648 -0.39 -46.34 -1.75
C HIS A 648 -0.53 -46.43 -3.28
N ALA A 649 -0.58 -45.28 -3.97
CA ALA A 649 -0.60 -45.27 -5.44
C ALA A 649 0.72 -45.78 -6.04
N GLN A 650 1.86 -45.48 -5.42
CA GLN A 650 3.16 -46.02 -5.84
C GLN A 650 3.23 -47.54 -5.64
N GLU A 651 2.75 -48.05 -4.51
CA GLU A 651 2.65 -49.51 -4.25
C GLU A 651 1.82 -50.24 -5.32
N VAL A 652 0.67 -49.67 -5.71
CA VAL A 652 -0.16 -50.22 -6.81
C VAL A 652 0.61 -50.20 -8.14
N GLY A 653 1.35 -49.12 -8.43
CA GLY A 653 2.20 -49.01 -9.61
C GLY A 653 3.34 -50.04 -9.65
N HIS A 654 3.79 -50.53 -8.49
CA HIS A 654 4.79 -51.59 -8.37
C HIS A 654 4.20 -53.02 -8.42
N GLY A 655 2.90 -53.17 -8.69
CA GLY A 655 2.23 -54.46 -8.86
C GLY A 655 1.58 -55.03 -7.61
N ASN A 656 1.59 -54.30 -6.49
CA ASN A 656 0.87 -54.69 -5.28
C ASN A 656 -0.62 -54.32 -5.39
N LEU A 657 -1.44 -55.27 -5.87
CA LEU A 657 -2.88 -55.07 -6.06
C LEU A 657 -3.73 -55.37 -4.81
N GLU A 658 -3.09 -55.62 -3.66
CA GLU A 658 -3.77 -55.83 -2.37
C GLU A 658 -3.90 -54.55 -1.52
N VAL A 659 -3.39 -53.43 -2.03
CA VAL A 659 -3.46 -52.13 -1.38
C VAL A 659 -4.89 -51.60 -1.37
N GLN A 660 -5.34 -51.13 -0.21
CA GLN A 660 -6.59 -50.40 -0.05
C GLN A 660 -6.31 -48.97 0.38
N PHE A 661 -6.91 -48.01 -0.32
CA PHE A 661 -6.88 -46.61 0.07
C PHE A 661 -7.94 -46.40 1.18
N GLU A 662 -7.53 -45.96 2.38
CA GLU A 662 -8.43 -45.73 3.52
C GLU A 662 -9.52 -44.69 3.18
N GLN A 663 -10.80 -45.04 3.34
CA GLN A 663 -11.92 -44.12 3.16
C GLN A 663 -11.95 -43.09 4.30
N GLY A 664 -11.43 -41.89 4.03
CA GLY A 664 -11.40 -40.80 5.00
C GLY A 664 -12.08 -39.54 4.48
N GLY A 665 -13.12 -39.09 5.17
CA GLY A 665 -13.75 -37.78 4.96
C GLY A 665 -14.84 -37.75 3.88
N LYS A 666 -15.70 -36.72 3.94
CA LYS A 666 -16.69 -36.37 2.89
C LYS A 666 -16.16 -35.26 1.97
N ASP A 667 -14.85 -35.08 1.93
CA ASP A 667 -14.15 -34.06 1.15
C ASP A 667 -13.72 -34.61 -0.22
N GLU A 668 -13.08 -33.77 -1.02
CA GLU A 668 -12.57 -34.13 -2.35
C GLU A 668 -11.53 -35.26 -2.27
N LEU A 669 -10.79 -35.35 -1.16
CA LEU A 669 -9.83 -36.43 -0.91
C LEU A 669 -10.53 -37.77 -0.68
N GLY A 670 -11.64 -37.79 0.06
CA GLY A 670 -12.48 -38.99 0.22
C GLY A 670 -13.02 -39.51 -1.12
N THR A 671 -13.45 -38.60 -2.00
CA THR A 671 -13.93 -38.94 -3.35
C THR A 671 -12.82 -39.57 -4.21
N LEU A 672 -11.60 -39.03 -4.14
CA LEU A 672 -10.43 -39.57 -4.84
C LEU A 672 -10.08 -41.00 -4.38
N THR A 673 -10.11 -41.25 -3.07
CA THR A 673 -9.86 -42.59 -2.50
C THR A 673 -10.86 -43.64 -3.00
N ILE A 674 -12.14 -43.28 -3.13
CA ILE A 674 -13.17 -44.19 -3.67
C ILE A 674 -12.87 -44.55 -5.13
N ALA A 675 -12.53 -43.57 -5.96
CA ALA A 675 -12.18 -43.80 -7.36
C ALA A 675 -10.93 -44.70 -7.51
N LEU A 676 -9.90 -44.47 -6.69
CA LEU A 676 -8.67 -45.27 -6.70
C LEU A 676 -8.91 -46.73 -6.29
N ASN A 677 -9.74 -46.99 -5.27
CA ASN A 677 -10.09 -48.36 -4.88
C ASN A 677 -10.82 -49.12 -6.00
N SER A 678 -11.72 -48.44 -6.73
CA SER A 678 -12.40 -49.04 -7.89
C SER A 678 -11.42 -49.42 -9.00
N MET A 679 -10.41 -48.58 -9.24
CA MET A 679 -9.33 -48.88 -10.20
C MET A 679 -8.51 -50.11 -9.79
N VAL A 680 -8.09 -50.21 -8.53
CA VAL A 680 -7.32 -51.37 -8.03
C VAL A 680 -8.11 -52.68 -8.17
N ALA A 681 -9.41 -52.65 -7.86
CA ALA A 681 -10.28 -53.81 -8.03
C ALA A 681 -10.33 -54.30 -9.49
N GLY A 682 -10.44 -53.37 -10.44
CA GLY A 682 -10.43 -53.71 -11.88
C GLY A 682 -9.09 -54.27 -12.36
N LEU A 683 -7.95 -53.79 -11.82
CA LEU A 683 -6.63 -54.34 -12.13
C LEU A 683 -6.48 -55.78 -11.62
N ARG A 684 -6.94 -56.06 -10.40
CA ARG A 684 -6.89 -57.41 -9.80
C ARG A 684 -7.68 -58.44 -10.62
N GLU A 685 -8.83 -58.06 -11.16
CA GLU A 685 -9.66 -58.93 -11.98
C GLU A 685 -8.96 -59.33 -13.30
N ARG A 686 -8.28 -58.38 -13.95
CA ARG A 686 -7.49 -58.64 -15.17
C ARG A 686 -6.33 -59.60 -14.94
N GLU A 687 -5.61 -59.46 -13.81
CA GLU A 687 -4.50 -60.35 -13.45
C GLU A 687 -4.97 -61.81 -13.27
N LYS A 688 -6.15 -62.02 -12.66
CA LYS A 688 -6.76 -63.35 -12.50
C LYS A 688 -7.09 -64.01 -13.83
N ILE A 689 -7.67 -63.26 -14.77
CA ILE A 689 -8.03 -63.79 -16.10
C ILE A 689 -6.78 -64.23 -16.86
N LYS A 690 -5.70 -63.44 -16.81
CA LYS A 690 -4.41 -63.77 -17.43
C LYS A 690 -3.83 -65.10 -16.92
N ASN A 691 -3.90 -65.34 -15.60
CA ASN A 691 -3.37 -66.57 -14.99
C ASN A 691 -4.18 -67.82 -15.38
N ILE A 692 -5.48 -67.71 -15.62
CA ILE A 692 -6.34 -68.83 -16.05
C ILE A 692 -6.08 -69.21 -17.52
N LEU A 693 -5.83 -68.24 -18.40
CA LEU A 693 -5.52 -68.52 -19.82
C LEU A 693 -4.17 -69.23 -20.01
N GLY A 694 -3.17 -68.93 -19.15
CA GLY A 694 -1.84 -69.51 -19.23
C GLY A 694 -1.76 -71.01 -18.90
N THR A 695 -2.80 -71.62 -18.34
CA THR A 695 -2.83 -73.08 -18.05
C THR A 695 -3.46 -73.90 -19.18
N MET A 696 -4.17 -73.28 -20.12
CA MET A 696 -4.90 -73.99 -21.20
C MET A 696 -4.23 -73.91 -22.57
N ILE A 697 -3.36 -72.94 -22.80
CA ILE A 697 -2.67 -72.70 -24.07
C ILE A 697 -1.18 -72.55 -23.78
N ASP A 698 -0.32 -73.05 -24.67
CA ASP A 698 1.13 -72.88 -24.49
C ASP A 698 1.49 -71.39 -24.32
N PRO A 699 2.29 -71.02 -23.29
CA PRO A 699 2.65 -69.63 -23.02
C PRO A 699 3.24 -68.87 -24.22
N VAL A 700 3.95 -69.57 -25.10
CA VAL A 700 4.50 -68.97 -26.32
C VAL A 700 3.38 -68.53 -27.26
N VAL A 701 2.33 -69.35 -27.41
CA VAL A 701 1.14 -68.99 -28.21
C VAL A 701 0.34 -67.86 -27.55
N VAL A 702 0.21 -67.86 -26.21
CA VAL A 702 -0.47 -66.76 -25.48
C VAL A 702 0.28 -65.44 -25.65
N SER A 703 1.60 -65.45 -25.50
CA SER A 703 2.42 -64.25 -25.66
C SER A 703 2.33 -63.68 -27.08
N GLU A 704 2.39 -64.54 -28.10
CA GLU A 704 2.25 -64.10 -29.50
C GLU A 704 0.81 -63.65 -29.82
N ALA A 705 -0.21 -64.29 -29.23
CA ALA A 705 -1.60 -63.84 -29.34
C ALA A 705 -1.85 -62.48 -28.70
N MET A 706 -1.13 -62.13 -27.62
CA MET A 706 -1.17 -60.80 -27.03
C MET A 706 -0.53 -59.73 -27.93
N VAL A 707 0.38 -60.12 -28.82
CA VAL A 707 0.98 -59.23 -29.84
C VAL A 707 0.03 -59.06 -31.01
N ASP A 708 -0.38 -60.15 -31.67
CA ASP A 708 -1.33 -60.09 -32.80
C ASP A 708 -2.15 -61.39 -32.93
N LEU A 709 -3.24 -61.47 -32.16
CA LEU A 709 -4.21 -62.56 -32.25
C LEU A 709 -4.82 -62.71 -33.67
N ALA A 710 -4.98 -61.61 -34.40
CA ALA A 710 -5.58 -61.65 -35.74
C ALA A 710 -4.65 -62.31 -36.75
N ALA A 711 -3.33 -62.08 -36.66
CA ALA A 711 -2.34 -62.79 -37.44
C ALA A 711 -2.35 -64.31 -37.16
N LEU A 712 -2.39 -64.71 -35.89
CA LEU A 712 -2.45 -66.14 -35.54
C LEU A 712 -3.76 -66.80 -35.98
N LYS A 713 -4.90 -66.09 -35.96
CA LYS A 713 -6.19 -66.56 -36.50
C LYS A 713 -6.18 -66.74 -38.02
N ARG A 714 -5.52 -65.87 -38.78
CA ARG A 714 -5.35 -66.05 -40.24
C ARG A 714 -4.46 -67.26 -40.57
N GLY A 715 -3.53 -67.57 -39.67
CA GLY A 715 -2.52 -68.60 -39.83
C GLY A 715 -1.52 -68.30 -40.95
N SER A 716 -0.40 -69.00 -40.97
CA SER A 716 0.65 -68.85 -41.99
C SER A 716 1.15 -70.22 -42.46
N GLU A 717 1.66 -70.30 -43.69
CA GLU A 717 2.40 -71.47 -44.14
C GLU A 717 3.85 -71.31 -43.68
N LYS A 718 4.34 -72.24 -42.86
CA LYS A 718 5.70 -72.23 -42.32
C LYS A 718 6.35 -73.58 -42.56
N ARG A 719 7.67 -73.56 -42.78
CA ARG A 719 8.49 -74.77 -42.72
C ARG A 719 8.64 -75.15 -41.24
N ILE A 720 8.11 -76.29 -40.85
CA ILE A 720 8.14 -76.77 -39.47
C ILE A 720 8.79 -78.14 -39.39
N THR A 721 9.23 -78.54 -38.20
CA THR A 721 9.42 -79.97 -37.89
C THR A 721 8.24 -80.42 -37.05
N ALA A 722 7.44 -81.32 -37.63
CA ALA A 722 6.33 -81.95 -36.94
C ALA A 722 6.87 -83.07 -36.05
N PHE A 723 6.48 -83.04 -34.77
CA PHE A 723 6.86 -84.02 -33.76
C PHE A 723 5.62 -84.79 -33.33
N PHE A 724 5.67 -86.12 -33.42
CA PHE A 724 4.66 -87.02 -32.87
C PHE A 724 5.36 -88.05 -31.99
N SER A 725 4.85 -88.25 -30.78
CA SER A 725 5.23 -89.38 -29.95
C SER A 725 4.01 -90.12 -29.42
N ASP A 726 4.11 -91.42 -29.26
CA ASP A 726 3.07 -92.30 -28.71
C ASP A 726 3.71 -93.37 -27.81
N VAL A 727 2.99 -93.85 -26.78
CA VAL A 727 3.51 -94.90 -25.90
C VAL A 727 3.23 -96.28 -26.52
N ALA A 728 4.29 -97.06 -26.72
CA ALA A 728 4.17 -98.40 -27.28
C ALA A 728 3.40 -99.33 -26.32
N GLY A 729 2.27 -99.86 -26.79
CA GLY A 729 1.46 -100.80 -26.00
C GLY A 729 0.65 -100.14 -24.88
N PHE A 730 0.41 -98.82 -24.95
CA PHE A 730 -0.30 -98.07 -23.91
C PHE A 730 -1.65 -98.67 -23.52
N SER A 731 -2.44 -99.17 -24.48
CA SER A 731 -3.74 -99.80 -24.17
C SER A 731 -3.62 -100.92 -23.13
N ASN A 732 -2.60 -101.79 -23.26
CA ASN A 732 -2.33 -102.87 -22.31
C ASN A 732 -1.88 -102.35 -20.93
N ILE A 733 -1.16 -101.21 -20.89
CA ILE A 733 -0.79 -100.54 -19.63
C ILE A 733 -2.05 -99.97 -18.97
N SER A 734 -2.87 -99.25 -19.74
CA SER A 734 -4.05 -98.54 -19.25
C SER A 734 -5.17 -99.46 -18.75
N GLU A 735 -5.35 -100.64 -19.36
CA GLU A 735 -6.36 -101.64 -18.94
C GLU A 735 -6.04 -102.27 -17.57
N LYS A 736 -4.78 -102.19 -17.12
CA LYS A 736 -4.28 -102.83 -15.90
C LYS A 736 -4.09 -101.85 -14.73
N LEU A 737 -4.22 -100.54 -14.95
CA LEU A 737 -4.07 -99.50 -13.93
C LEU A 737 -5.43 -98.93 -13.51
N THR A 738 -5.53 -98.47 -12.27
CA THR A 738 -6.71 -97.68 -11.85
C THR A 738 -6.68 -96.29 -12.49
N SER A 739 -7.84 -95.62 -12.60
CA SER A 739 -7.91 -94.28 -13.19
C SER A 739 -6.99 -93.24 -12.52
N VAL A 740 -6.76 -93.37 -11.20
CA VAL A 740 -5.88 -92.46 -10.45
C VAL A 740 -4.41 -92.75 -10.74
N GLU A 741 -4.01 -94.02 -10.77
CA GLU A 741 -2.64 -94.43 -11.10
C GLU A 741 -2.30 -94.12 -12.56
N LEU A 742 -3.25 -94.33 -13.47
CA LEU A 742 -3.12 -93.99 -14.88
C LEU A 742 -2.94 -92.48 -15.07
N ALA A 743 -3.75 -91.66 -14.40
CA ALA A 743 -3.62 -90.20 -14.46
C ALA A 743 -2.29 -89.72 -13.86
N SER A 744 -1.82 -90.34 -12.77
CA SER A 744 -0.51 -90.03 -12.17
C SER A 744 0.63 -90.37 -13.13
N LEU A 745 0.63 -91.59 -13.68
CA LEU A 745 1.63 -92.06 -14.65
C LEU A 745 1.67 -91.14 -15.87
N LEU A 746 0.50 -90.84 -16.45
CA LEU A 746 0.39 -89.94 -17.59
C LEU A 746 0.86 -88.53 -17.26
N ASN A 747 0.44 -87.94 -16.13
CA ASN A 747 0.87 -86.59 -15.78
C ASN A 747 2.39 -86.52 -15.54
N GLU A 748 2.97 -87.51 -14.88
CA GLU A 748 4.42 -87.60 -14.64
C GLU A 748 5.19 -87.71 -15.96
N TYR A 749 4.77 -88.64 -16.82
CA TYR A 749 5.34 -88.84 -18.16
C TYR A 749 5.17 -87.60 -19.06
N LEU A 750 3.94 -87.15 -19.28
CA LEU A 750 3.63 -86.02 -20.16
C LEU A 750 4.31 -84.73 -19.69
N SER A 751 4.42 -84.51 -18.36
CA SER A 751 5.13 -83.36 -17.81
C SER A 751 6.62 -83.41 -18.14
N ALA A 752 7.27 -84.56 -17.90
CA ALA A 752 8.70 -84.72 -18.18
C ALA A 752 9.01 -84.56 -19.68
N MET A 753 8.22 -85.19 -20.55
CA MET A 753 8.41 -85.10 -22.00
C MET A 753 8.12 -83.69 -22.51
N THR A 754 7.07 -83.03 -22.03
CA THR A 754 6.73 -81.65 -22.44
C THR A 754 7.78 -80.65 -21.97
N LEU A 755 8.38 -80.84 -20.79
CA LEU A 755 9.50 -80.02 -20.34
C LEU A 755 10.69 -80.14 -21.30
N ILE A 756 11.01 -81.35 -21.79
CA ILE A 756 12.08 -81.55 -22.78
C ILE A 756 11.70 -80.92 -24.12
N LEU A 757 10.46 -81.08 -24.57
CA LEU A 757 9.95 -80.44 -25.79
C LEU A 757 10.19 -78.92 -25.72
N LYS A 758 9.78 -78.27 -24.63
CA LYS A 758 9.94 -76.83 -24.40
C LYS A 758 11.38 -76.40 -24.22
N LYS A 759 12.20 -77.22 -23.53
CA LYS A 759 13.65 -76.97 -23.34
C LYS A 759 14.37 -76.83 -24.68
N HIS A 760 13.92 -77.55 -25.70
CA HIS A 760 14.44 -77.47 -27.07
C HIS A 760 13.61 -76.55 -27.98
N GLU A 761 12.83 -75.62 -27.40
CA GLU A 761 12.01 -74.63 -28.12
C GLU A 761 10.90 -75.24 -29.00
N GLY A 762 10.48 -76.46 -28.68
CA GLY A 762 9.26 -77.05 -29.22
C GLY A 762 8.04 -76.46 -28.52
N VAL A 763 7.00 -76.18 -29.30
CA VAL A 763 5.70 -75.72 -28.81
C VAL A 763 4.77 -76.92 -28.72
N LEU A 764 4.14 -77.11 -27.56
CA LEU A 764 3.12 -78.12 -27.39
C LEU A 764 1.86 -77.70 -28.18
N ASP A 765 1.45 -78.51 -29.14
CA ASP A 765 0.18 -78.33 -29.86
C ASP A 765 -0.96 -78.90 -28.98
N LYS A 766 -0.92 -80.21 -28.73
CA LYS A 766 -1.90 -80.91 -27.90
C LYS A 766 -1.40 -82.27 -27.43
N TYR A 767 -2.09 -82.80 -26.43
CA TYR A 767 -2.05 -84.21 -26.08
C TYR A 767 -3.17 -84.96 -26.80
N ILE A 768 -2.90 -86.18 -27.26
CA ILE A 768 -3.91 -87.10 -27.81
C ILE A 768 -3.81 -88.40 -27.01
N GLY A 769 -4.51 -88.49 -25.88
CA GLY A 769 -4.32 -89.60 -24.94
C GLY A 769 -2.92 -89.55 -24.32
N ASP A 770 -2.13 -90.59 -24.54
CA ASP A 770 -0.71 -90.71 -24.18
C ASP A 770 0.25 -90.10 -25.21
N ALA A 771 -0.27 -89.69 -26.38
CA ALA A 771 0.53 -89.10 -27.43
C ALA A 771 0.79 -87.61 -27.22
N ILE A 772 1.98 -87.16 -27.62
CA ILE A 772 2.40 -85.76 -27.61
C ILE A 772 2.55 -85.29 -29.05
N VAL A 773 1.86 -84.21 -29.37
CA VAL A 773 1.99 -83.51 -30.66
C VAL A 773 2.69 -82.19 -30.42
N GLY A 774 3.84 -82.03 -31.06
CA GLY A 774 4.70 -80.85 -30.92
C GLY A 774 4.98 -80.20 -32.27
N ILE A 775 5.18 -78.88 -32.24
CA ILE A 775 5.53 -78.06 -33.40
C ILE A 775 6.85 -77.37 -33.09
N PHE A 776 7.84 -77.55 -33.94
CA PHE A 776 9.04 -76.72 -33.93
C PHE A 776 8.98 -75.71 -35.07
N ASN A 777 9.48 -74.49 -34.83
CA ASN A 777 9.48 -73.35 -35.77
C ASN A 777 8.11 -72.67 -36.00
N ALA A 778 7.16 -72.81 -35.06
CA ALA A 778 5.92 -72.03 -35.04
C ALA A 778 5.31 -71.96 -33.62
N PRO A 779 4.63 -70.87 -33.21
CA PRO A 779 4.42 -69.62 -33.96
C PRO A 779 5.69 -68.78 -34.12
N VAL A 780 6.64 -68.93 -33.20
CA VAL A 780 7.93 -68.23 -33.21
C VAL A 780 8.93 -68.98 -34.07
N GLU A 781 9.81 -68.25 -34.76
CA GLU A 781 10.90 -68.83 -35.53
C GLU A 781 11.97 -69.43 -34.60
N VAL A 782 12.43 -70.62 -34.97
CA VAL A 782 13.40 -71.43 -34.22
C VAL A 782 14.52 -71.82 -35.17
N ASP A 783 15.72 -71.30 -34.91
CA ASP A 783 16.90 -71.66 -35.68
C ASP A 783 17.24 -73.14 -35.53
N ARG A 784 17.60 -73.78 -36.66
CA ARG A 784 17.94 -75.21 -36.72
C ARG A 784 16.89 -76.10 -36.02
N HIS A 785 15.61 -75.77 -36.18
CA HIS A 785 14.48 -76.44 -35.54
C HIS A 785 14.48 -77.96 -35.71
N CYS A 786 14.95 -78.47 -36.86
CA CYS A 786 15.05 -79.90 -37.13
C CYS A 786 16.04 -80.62 -36.18
N ILE A 787 17.18 -80.00 -35.90
CA ILE A 787 18.19 -80.52 -34.95
C ILE A 787 17.67 -80.44 -33.52
N LYS A 788 16.97 -79.36 -33.17
CA LYS A 788 16.35 -79.23 -31.85
C LYS A 788 15.29 -80.31 -31.61
N ALA A 789 14.48 -80.62 -32.62
CA ALA A 789 13.54 -81.74 -32.57
C ALA A 789 14.24 -83.09 -32.36
N ALA A 790 15.32 -83.37 -33.12
CA ALA A 790 16.11 -84.58 -32.94
C ALA A 790 16.77 -84.67 -31.54
N ARG A 791 17.31 -83.55 -31.04
CA ARG A 791 17.85 -83.45 -29.66
C ARG A 791 16.78 -83.73 -28.62
N ALA A 792 15.58 -83.17 -28.79
CA ALA A 792 14.45 -83.43 -27.90
C ALA A 792 14.07 -84.91 -27.92
N SER A 793 13.96 -85.54 -29.09
CA SER A 793 13.62 -86.95 -29.22
C SER A 793 14.65 -87.86 -28.52
N VAL A 794 15.94 -87.64 -28.73
CA VAL A 794 16.99 -88.43 -28.06
C VAL A 794 16.96 -88.19 -26.54
N GLU A 795 16.81 -86.93 -26.09
CA GLU A 795 16.73 -86.61 -24.67
C GLU A 795 15.46 -87.19 -24.00
N MET A 796 14.34 -87.30 -24.72
CA MET A 796 13.13 -87.95 -24.25
C MET A 796 13.33 -89.45 -24.03
N ILE A 797 14.02 -90.14 -24.95
CA ILE A 797 14.37 -91.56 -24.75
C ILE A 797 15.30 -91.73 -23.53
N GLU A 798 16.32 -90.88 -23.40
CA GLU A 798 17.24 -90.91 -22.25
C GLU A 798 16.52 -90.61 -20.92
N THR A 799 15.57 -89.68 -20.93
CA THR A 799 14.82 -89.29 -19.72
C THR A 799 13.76 -90.33 -19.37
N LEU A 800 13.13 -90.96 -20.36
CA LEU A 800 12.23 -92.08 -20.11
C LEU A 800 12.99 -93.26 -19.47
N GLU A 801 14.24 -93.53 -19.88
CA GLU A 801 15.05 -94.54 -19.18
C GLU A 801 15.28 -94.20 -17.71
N LYS A 802 15.54 -92.92 -17.39
CA LYS A 802 15.67 -92.48 -15.99
C LYS A 802 14.35 -92.65 -15.24
N LEU A 803 13.22 -92.27 -15.83
CA LEU A 803 11.91 -92.46 -15.22
C LEU A 803 11.62 -93.95 -14.98
N ARG A 804 11.90 -94.83 -15.96
CA ARG A 804 11.79 -96.28 -15.80
C ARG A 804 12.64 -96.78 -14.63
N GLN A 805 13.89 -96.31 -14.52
CA GLN A 805 14.75 -96.68 -13.40
C GLN A 805 14.17 -96.20 -12.07
N GLU A 806 13.70 -94.96 -11.99
CA GLU A 806 13.05 -94.42 -10.80
C GLU A 806 11.78 -95.20 -10.43
N TRP A 807 10.96 -95.59 -11.41
CA TRP A 807 9.76 -96.37 -11.19
C TRP A 807 10.10 -97.77 -10.66
N ARG A 808 11.14 -98.42 -11.21
CA ARG A 808 11.66 -99.70 -10.70
C ARG A 808 12.20 -99.56 -9.27
N ASP A 809 13.00 -98.54 -8.99
CA ASP A 809 13.61 -98.31 -7.68
C ASP A 809 12.55 -98.02 -6.60
N LYS A 810 11.54 -97.22 -6.95
CA LYS A 810 10.42 -96.88 -6.06
C LYS A 810 9.35 -97.96 -6.00
N LYS A 811 9.46 -99.03 -6.80
CA LYS A 811 8.39 -100.03 -7.04
C LYS A 811 7.05 -99.38 -7.41
N ALA A 812 7.11 -98.27 -8.14
CA ALA A 812 5.95 -97.53 -8.60
C ALA A 812 5.44 -98.14 -9.92
N TYR A 813 4.11 -98.20 -10.07
CA TYR A 813 3.41 -98.75 -11.23
C TYR A 813 3.68 -100.24 -11.51
N ILE A 814 2.90 -100.84 -12.42
CA ILE A 814 3.04 -102.24 -12.82
C ILE A 814 4.29 -102.47 -13.68
N PRO A 815 4.84 -103.70 -13.76
CA PRO A 815 6.03 -104.00 -14.55
C PRO A 815 5.94 -103.56 -16.02
N GLU A 816 4.77 -103.64 -16.64
CA GLU A 816 4.54 -103.19 -18.02
C GLU A 816 4.70 -101.67 -18.18
N ALA A 817 4.36 -100.89 -17.15
CA ALA A 817 4.59 -99.44 -17.13
C ALA A 817 6.06 -99.11 -16.83
N GLN A 818 6.74 -99.92 -16.01
CA GLN A 818 8.16 -99.77 -15.72
C GLN A 818 9.05 -100.05 -16.94
N GLU A 819 8.54 -100.80 -17.92
CA GLU A 819 9.22 -101.07 -19.19
C GLU A 819 8.65 -100.25 -20.36
N MET A 820 7.91 -99.18 -20.06
CA MET A 820 7.29 -98.30 -21.06
C MET A 820 8.30 -97.84 -22.13
N GLN A 821 7.91 -97.98 -23.39
CA GLN A 821 8.67 -97.48 -24.53
C GLN A 821 7.84 -96.44 -25.25
N ILE A 822 8.52 -95.48 -25.88
CA ILE A 822 7.88 -94.49 -26.75
C ILE A 822 8.40 -94.64 -28.16
N ARG A 823 7.53 -94.35 -29.10
CA ARG A 823 7.88 -94.17 -30.50
C ARG A 823 7.75 -92.70 -30.85
N ILE A 824 8.67 -92.21 -31.67
CA ILE A 824 8.73 -90.82 -32.10
C ILE A 824 8.89 -90.78 -33.62
N GLY A 825 8.07 -89.97 -34.28
CA GLY A 825 8.12 -89.70 -35.70
C GLY A 825 8.45 -88.25 -35.98
N LEU A 826 9.49 -87.99 -36.78
CA LEU A 826 9.90 -86.65 -37.19
C LEU A 826 9.88 -86.47 -38.70
N ASN A 827 9.26 -85.37 -39.15
CA ASN A 827 9.33 -84.93 -40.54
C ASN A 827 9.40 -83.40 -40.63
N THR A 828 10.21 -82.90 -41.56
CA THR A 828 10.39 -81.46 -41.79
C THR A 828 9.82 -81.07 -43.15
N GLY A 829 9.09 -79.96 -43.21
CA GLY A 829 8.58 -79.42 -44.46
C GLY A 829 7.53 -78.32 -44.25
N LEU A 830 6.90 -77.86 -45.33
CA LEU A 830 5.88 -76.82 -45.26
C LEU A 830 4.56 -77.37 -44.66
N ALA A 831 3.99 -76.63 -43.71
CA ALA A 831 2.67 -76.88 -43.16
C ALA A 831 1.95 -75.57 -42.84
N LYS A 832 0.62 -75.59 -42.85
CA LYS A 832 -0.20 -74.47 -42.38
C LYS A 832 -0.27 -74.52 -40.85
N VAL A 833 0.10 -73.43 -40.19
CA VAL A 833 0.05 -73.25 -38.73
C VAL A 833 -0.84 -72.06 -38.36
N GLY A 834 -1.64 -72.18 -37.31
CA GLY A 834 -2.55 -71.11 -36.88
C GLY A 834 -3.65 -71.61 -35.95
N PHE A 835 -4.50 -70.69 -35.47
CA PHE A 835 -5.75 -71.09 -34.80
C PHE A 835 -6.71 -71.73 -35.81
N MET A 836 -7.07 -72.99 -35.57
CA MET A 836 -8.02 -73.75 -36.37
C MET A 836 -9.23 -74.11 -35.50
N GLY A 837 -10.43 -74.01 -36.05
CA GLY A 837 -11.69 -74.26 -35.34
C GLY A 837 -12.74 -73.19 -35.62
N THR A 838 -13.74 -73.09 -34.75
CA THR A 838 -14.77 -72.05 -34.80
C THR A 838 -14.35 -70.82 -33.99
N ASP A 839 -15.05 -69.70 -34.13
CA ASP A 839 -14.79 -68.50 -33.33
C ASP A 839 -14.95 -68.72 -31.82
N SER A 840 -15.78 -69.69 -31.43
CA SER A 840 -16.04 -70.07 -30.03
C SER A 840 -15.06 -71.10 -29.48
N ILE A 841 -14.52 -71.99 -30.33
CA ILE A 841 -13.60 -73.06 -29.93
C ILE A 841 -12.54 -73.20 -31.03
N SER A 842 -11.36 -72.64 -30.79
CA SER A 842 -10.21 -72.75 -31.69
C SER A 842 -8.96 -73.16 -30.91
N ALA A 843 -8.12 -73.98 -31.55
CA ALA A 843 -6.82 -74.39 -31.01
C ALA A 843 -5.71 -74.00 -31.99
N TYR A 844 -4.59 -73.52 -31.48
CA TYR A 844 -3.42 -73.26 -32.29
C TYR A 844 -2.73 -74.57 -32.65
N THR A 845 -2.70 -74.95 -33.93
CA THR A 845 -2.27 -76.29 -34.38
C THR A 845 -1.65 -76.26 -35.79
N MET A 846 -1.11 -77.39 -36.25
CA MET A 846 -0.50 -77.57 -37.59
C MET A 846 -1.32 -78.51 -38.48
N MET A 847 -1.36 -78.25 -39.79
CA MET A 847 -2.03 -79.11 -40.79
C MET A 847 -1.24 -79.17 -42.09
N GLY A 848 -1.19 -80.36 -42.70
CA GLY A 848 -0.59 -80.57 -44.03
C GLY A 848 0.05 -81.95 -44.17
N ASP A 849 0.53 -82.24 -45.38
CA ASP A 849 1.19 -83.51 -45.70
C ASP A 849 2.41 -83.78 -44.82
N THR A 850 3.17 -82.74 -44.48
CA THR A 850 4.33 -82.86 -43.59
C THR A 850 3.96 -83.41 -42.22
N VAL A 851 2.84 -82.96 -41.67
CA VAL A 851 2.31 -83.37 -40.36
C VAL A 851 1.85 -84.83 -40.43
N ASN A 852 1.13 -85.19 -41.50
CA ASN A 852 0.65 -86.55 -41.72
C ASN A 852 1.79 -87.57 -41.86
N LEU A 853 2.90 -87.18 -42.50
CA LEU A 853 4.07 -88.05 -42.63
C LEU A 853 4.73 -88.30 -41.26
N ALA A 854 4.93 -87.27 -40.43
CA ALA A 854 5.49 -87.43 -39.08
C ALA A 854 4.65 -88.39 -38.22
N ALA A 855 3.32 -88.23 -38.23
CA ALA A 855 2.41 -89.14 -37.51
C ALA A 855 2.51 -90.60 -38.00
N ARG A 856 2.69 -90.81 -39.32
CA ARG A 856 2.87 -92.15 -39.89
C ARG A 856 4.24 -92.75 -39.55
N LEU A 857 5.28 -91.93 -39.47
CA LEU A 857 6.61 -92.37 -39.07
C LEU A 857 6.63 -92.85 -37.62
N GLU A 858 5.93 -92.17 -36.70
CA GLU A 858 5.77 -92.67 -35.33
C GLU A 858 5.14 -94.07 -35.35
N ALA A 859 4.00 -94.22 -36.02
CA ALA A 859 3.27 -95.48 -36.06
C ALA A 859 4.10 -96.62 -36.70
N ALA A 860 4.84 -96.31 -37.78
CA ALA A 860 5.71 -97.27 -38.47
C ALA A 860 6.89 -97.74 -37.61
N GLY A 861 7.28 -96.99 -36.56
CA GLY A 861 8.37 -97.37 -35.66
C GLY A 861 8.15 -98.75 -35.04
N LYS A 862 6.88 -99.16 -34.85
CA LYS A 862 6.50 -100.50 -34.37
C LYS A 862 6.97 -101.60 -35.33
N ASP A 863 6.85 -101.40 -36.64
CA ASP A 863 7.14 -102.42 -37.64
C ASP A 863 8.64 -102.68 -37.73
N TYR A 864 9.45 -101.63 -37.64
CA TYR A 864 10.92 -101.72 -37.62
C TYR A 864 11.51 -102.00 -36.23
N GLY A 865 10.72 -101.85 -35.16
CA GLY A 865 11.17 -102.07 -33.78
C GLY A 865 12.12 -100.99 -33.26
N VAL A 866 11.95 -99.75 -33.71
CA VAL A 866 12.81 -98.62 -33.35
C VAL A 866 12.01 -97.52 -32.65
N SER A 867 12.66 -96.78 -31.75
CA SER A 867 12.02 -95.73 -30.96
C SER A 867 11.91 -94.39 -31.68
N ILE A 868 12.81 -94.09 -32.63
CA ILE A 868 12.77 -92.81 -33.34
C ILE A 868 12.93 -93.07 -34.84
N LEU A 869 11.89 -92.73 -35.61
CA LEU A 869 11.92 -92.72 -37.06
C LEU A 869 11.90 -91.29 -37.59
N VAL A 870 12.79 -91.04 -38.55
CA VAL A 870 12.90 -89.75 -39.21
C VAL A 870 12.86 -89.93 -40.73
N SER A 871 12.23 -88.97 -41.40
CA SER A 871 12.27 -88.90 -42.87
C SER A 871 13.66 -88.51 -43.39
N GLU A 872 13.91 -88.71 -44.68
CA GLU A 872 15.10 -88.21 -45.37
C GLU A 872 15.30 -86.69 -45.19
N SER A 873 14.21 -85.91 -45.20
CA SER A 873 14.28 -84.45 -45.01
C SER A 873 14.88 -84.07 -43.66
N VAL A 874 14.59 -84.85 -42.62
CA VAL A 874 15.15 -84.66 -41.28
C VAL A 874 16.58 -85.17 -41.23
N GLN A 875 16.82 -86.37 -41.77
CA GLN A 875 18.15 -86.99 -41.77
C GLN A 875 19.22 -86.06 -42.38
N HIS A 876 18.93 -85.43 -43.52
CA HIS A 876 19.85 -84.52 -44.19
C HIS A 876 20.26 -83.31 -43.32
N GLU A 877 19.35 -82.80 -42.48
CA GLU A 877 19.63 -81.66 -41.60
C GLU A 877 20.33 -82.05 -40.29
N ILE A 878 20.27 -83.33 -39.88
CA ILE A 878 20.81 -83.79 -38.58
C ILE A 878 22.07 -84.64 -38.69
N GLN A 879 22.48 -85.05 -39.89
CA GLN A 879 23.58 -85.99 -40.14
C GLN A 879 24.93 -85.57 -39.54
N ASP A 880 25.18 -84.26 -39.36
CA ASP A 880 26.43 -83.76 -38.78
C ASP A 880 26.50 -83.92 -37.24
N GLU A 881 25.35 -84.09 -36.58
CA GLU A 881 25.26 -84.17 -35.11
C GLU A 881 24.79 -85.53 -34.59
N PHE A 882 24.18 -86.34 -35.46
CA PHE A 882 23.50 -87.56 -35.07
C PHE A 882 23.87 -88.74 -35.97
N PHE A 883 24.03 -89.90 -35.34
CA PHE A 883 24.18 -91.16 -36.03
C PHE A 883 22.80 -91.70 -36.43
N THR A 884 22.59 -91.85 -37.74
CA THR A 884 21.36 -92.37 -38.32
C THR A 884 21.63 -93.62 -39.15
N ARG A 885 20.67 -94.55 -39.17
CA ARG A 885 20.73 -95.76 -39.98
C ARG A 885 19.57 -95.79 -40.96
N LEU A 886 19.84 -95.94 -42.25
CA LEU A 886 18.81 -96.16 -43.27
C LEU A 886 18.19 -97.55 -43.07
N LEU A 887 16.87 -97.60 -42.85
CA LEU A 887 16.16 -98.85 -42.56
C LEU A 887 15.43 -99.42 -43.78
N ASP A 888 14.75 -98.56 -44.53
CA ASP A 888 13.85 -99.00 -45.60
C ASP A 888 13.52 -97.85 -46.56
N VAL A 889 12.96 -98.21 -47.71
CA VAL A 889 12.36 -97.28 -48.67
C VAL A 889 10.91 -97.68 -48.89
N VAL A 890 9.97 -96.87 -48.40
CA VAL A 890 8.54 -97.21 -48.41
C VAL A 890 7.71 -96.22 -49.22
N ARG A 891 6.68 -96.73 -49.90
CA ARG A 891 5.60 -95.89 -50.46
C ARG A 891 4.53 -95.71 -49.39
N VAL A 892 4.29 -94.46 -49.03
CA VAL A 892 3.24 -94.13 -48.07
C VAL A 892 1.91 -94.02 -48.82
N LYS A 893 0.86 -94.67 -48.33
CA LYS A 893 -0.49 -94.63 -48.95
C LYS A 893 -0.93 -93.18 -49.20
N GLY A 894 -1.09 -92.81 -50.47
CA GLY A 894 -1.48 -91.45 -50.90
C GLY A 894 -0.36 -90.60 -51.52
N LYS A 895 0.90 -91.06 -51.56
CA LYS A 895 1.98 -90.45 -52.35
C LYS A 895 2.68 -91.50 -53.24
N ASN A 896 3.01 -91.11 -54.48
CA ASN A 896 3.72 -91.96 -55.43
C ASN A 896 5.25 -91.88 -55.29
N GLU A 897 5.78 -90.97 -54.48
CA GLU A 897 7.22 -90.86 -54.24
C GLU A 897 7.63 -91.76 -53.07
N PRO A 898 8.66 -92.60 -53.24
CA PRO A 898 9.21 -93.40 -52.15
C PRO A 898 9.85 -92.50 -51.09
N VAL A 899 9.61 -92.79 -49.81
CA VAL A 899 10.22 -92.09 -48.68
C VAL A 899 11.24 -93.02 -48.04
N ARG A 900 12.48 -92.54 -47.90
CA ARG A 900 13.51 -93.23 -47.15
C ARG A 900 13.28 -93.04 -45.65
N LEU A 901 13.32 -94.14 -44.92
CA LEU A 901 13.12 -94.19 -43.48
C LEU A 901 14.47 -94.36 -42.78
N TYR A 902 14.77 -93.45 -41.86
CA TYR A 902 15.99 -93.52 -41.07
C TYR A 902 15.64 -93.73 -39.59
N GLU A 903 16.36 -94.64 -38.95
CA GLU A 903 16.43 -94.71 -37.49
C GLU A 903 17.37 -93.61 -37.01
N LEU A 904 16.89 -92.77 -36.10
CA LEU A 904 17.76 -91.89 -35.32
C LEU A 904 18.24 -92.66 -34.08
N VAL A 905 19.49 -93.12 -34.10
CA VAL A 905 20.03 -94.00 -33.05
C VAL A 905 20.51 -93.19 -31.84
N GLY A 906 21.16 -92.05 -32.07
CA GLY A 906 21.70 -91.21 -31.01
C GLY A 906 22.85 -90.33 -31.49
N ARG A 907 23.60 -89.76 -30.55
CA ARG A 907 24.79 -88.95 -30.86
C ARG A 907 25.99 -89.87 -31.16
N PRO A 908 26.82 -89.58 -32.19
CA PRO A 908 27.95 -90.44 -32.57
C PRO A 908 28.85 -90.82 -31.40
N GLU A 909 29.14 -89.88 -30.50
CA GLU A 909 29.97 -90.05 -29.30
C GLU A 909 29.46 -91.11 -28.30
N LYS A 910 28.15 -91.41 -28.32
CA LYS A 910 27.50 -92.36 -27.41
C LYS A 910 27.20 -93.70 -28.08
N ILE A 911 27.45 -93.86 -29.37
CA ILE A 911 27.21 -95.11 -30.09
C ILE A 911 28.40 -96.05 -29.84
N SER A 912 28.12 -97.29 -29.46
CA SER A 912 29.18 -98.29 -29.31
C SER A 912 29.67 -98.75 -30.68
N GLU A 913 30.97 -99.09 -30.77
CA GLU A 913 31.57 -99.65 -32.00
C GLU A 913 30.77 -100.83 -32.55
N ARG A 914 30.17 -101.61 -31.65
CA ARG A 914 29.29 -102.74 -31.97
C ARG A 914 28.03 -102.34 -32.74
N ILE A 915 27.39 -101.24 -32.33
CA ILE A 915 26.17 -100.73 -33.00
C ILE A 915 26.54 -100.09 -34.35
N GLU A 916 27.66 -99.37 -34.43
CA GLU A 916 28.15 -98.77 -35.66
C GLU A 916 28.52 -99.83 -36.71
N ALA A 917 29.27 -100.87 -36.31
CA ALA A 917 29.60 -102.00 -37.18
C ALA A 917 28.35 -102.74 -37.66
N SER A 918 27.38 -102.99 -36.76
CA SER A 918 26.09 -103.58 -37.12
C SER A 918 25.31 -102.72 -38.13
N ALA A 919 25.31 -101.40 -37.96
CA ALA A 919 24.64 -100.49 -38.88
C ALA A 919 25.30 -100.48 -40.27
N LEU A 920 26.63 -100.60 -40.35
CA LEU A 920 27.36 -100.70 -41.62
C LEU A 920 27.07 -102.04 -42.33
N GLU A 921 27.05 -103.15 -41.59
CA GLU A 921 26.65 -104.46 -42.12
C GLU A 921 25.20 -104.46 -42.61
N PHE A 922 24.30 -103.85 -41.82
CA PHE A 922 22.91 -103.65 -42.21
C PHE A 922 22.80 -102.83 -43.51
N ALA A 923 23.56 -101.74 -43.63
CA ALA A 923 23.54 -100.89 -44.83
C ALA A 923 24.01 -101.65 -46.07
N LYS A 924 25.07 -102.45 -45.96
CA LYS A 924 25.53 -103.34 -47.05
C LYS A 924 24.49 -104.40 -47.38
N GLY A 925 23.86 -105.00 -46.37
CA GLY A 925 22.77 -105.95 -46.55
C GLY A 925 21.55 -105.32 -47.23
N PHE A 926 21.23 -104.08 -46.90
CA PHE A 926 20.16 -103.33 -47.54
C PHE A 926 20.51 -102.91 -48.97
N GLU A 927 21.77 -102.56 -49.25
CA GLU A 927 22.25 -102.30 -50.61
C GLU A 927 22.17 -103.57 -51.48
N ALA A 928 22.60 -104.72 -50.94
CA ALA A 928 22.42 -106.02 -51.59
C ALA A 928 20.93 -106.35 -51.82
N TYR A 929 20.06 -106.01 -50.87
CA TYR A 929 18.60 -106.14 -51.03
C TYR A 929 18.08 -105.28 -52.19
N LEU A 930 18.48 -104.01 -52.28
CA LEU A 930 18.10 -103.12 -53.40
C LEU A 930 18.66 -103.61 -54.75
N ASN A 931 19.86 -104.20 -54.76
CA ASN A 931 20.49 -104.78 -55.95
C ASN A 931 19.94 -106.18 -56.32
N ARG A 932 18.96 -106.70 -55.57
CA ARG A 932 18.31 -108.01 -55.77
C ARG A 932 19.24 -109.21 -55.51
N GLU A 933 20.28 -109.02 -54.72
CA GLU A 933 21.23 -110.06 -54.30
C GLU A 933 20.75 -110.72 -53.00
N TRP A 934 19.59 -111.38 -53.04
CA TRP A 934 18.84 -111.81 -51.84
C TRP A 934 19.63 -112.69 -50.87
N SER A 935 20.50 -113.57 -51.37
CA SER A 935 21.31 -114.44 -50.52
C SER A 935 22.40 -113.66 -49.78
N LEU A 936 23.05 -112.71 -50.47
CA LEU A 936 24.05 -111.84 -49.87
C LEU A 936 23.39 -110.86 -48.88
N ALA A 937 22.23 -110.32 -49.24
CA ALA A 937 21.43 -109.47 -48.36
C ALA A 937 21.08 -110.19 -47.05
N GLN A 938 20.57 -111.43 -47.14
CA GLN A 938 20.26 -112.24 -45.97
C GLN A 938 21.49 -112.50 -45.10
N GLU A 939 22.62 -112.91 -45.68
CA GLU A 939 23.87 -113.17 -44.95
C GLU A 939 24.37 -111.92 -44.20
N LEU A 940 24.39 -110.77 -44.87
CA LEU A 940 24.82 -109.49 -44.28
C LEU A 940 23.86 -108.99 -43.21
N LEU A 941 22.55 -109.18 -43.39
CA LEU A 941 21.55 -108.81 -42.39
C LEU A 941 21.59 -109.73 -41.16
N GLU A 942 21.79 -111.04 -41.34
CA GLU A 942 22.01 -111.98 -40.23
C GLU A 942 23.32 -111.65 -39.49
N SER A 943 24.40 -111.36 -40.22
CA SER A 943 25.66 -110.85 -39.66
C SER A 943 25.41 -109.60 -38.84
N SER A 944 24.63 -108.64 -39.37
CA SER A 944 24.34 -107.39 -38.66
C SER A 944 23.65 -107.63 -37.30
N GLN A 945 22.80 -108.65 -37.19
CA GLN A 945 22.14 -109.02 -35.93
C GLN A 945 23.11 -109.67 -34.94
N ILE A 946 23.98 -110.56 -35.41
CA ILE A 946 25.04 -111.18 -34.61
C ILE A 946 25.97 -110.08 -34.07
N THR A 947 26.41 -109.19 -34.95
CA THR A 947 27.23 -108.04 -34.64
C THR A 947 26.50 -107.12 -33.67
N ARG A 948 25.19 -106.88 -33.78
CA ARG A 948 24.43 -106.08 -32.78
C ARG A 948 24.34 -106.74 -31.41
N GLY A 949 24.29 -108.07 -31.37
CA GLY A 949 24.12 -108.87 -30.14
C GLY A 949 22.68 -108.99 -29.65
N THR A 950 21.73 -108.39 -30.37
CA THR A 950 20.30 -108.49 -30.11
C THR A 950 19.58 -108.68 -31.44
N LYS A 951 18.40 -109.32 -31.40
CA LYS A 951 17.56 -109.44 -32.60
C LYS A 951 17.10 -108.05 -33.03
N ASP A 952 17.43 -107.70 -34.27
CA ASP A 952 17.01 -106.44 -34.88
C ASP A 952 15.79 -106.68 -35.75
N LYS A 953 14.65 -106.11 -35.35
CA LYS A 953 13.37 -106.33 -36.04
C LYS A 953 13.38 -105.79 -37.48
N ALA A 954 14.10 -104.71 -37.75
CA ALA A 954 14.25 -104.20 -39.11
C ALA A 954 15.03 -105.18 -40.00
N ALA A 955 16.08 -105.82 -39.46
CA ALA A 955 16.87 -106.80 -40.21
C ALA A 955 16.05 -108.07 -40.47
N THR A 956 15.32 -108.56 -39.46
CA THR A 956 14.41 -109.70 -39.63
C THR A 956 13.35 -109.42 -40.70
N LEU A 957 12.74 -108.23 -40.69
CA LEU A 957 11.75 -107.84 -41.68
C LEU A 957 12.33 -107.89 -43.10
N LEU A 958 13.55 -107.39 -43.31
CA LEU A 958 14.22 -107.45 -44.61
C LEU A 958 14.64 -108.87 -45.01
N ILE A 959 15.07 -109.70 -44.06
CA ILE A 959 15.37 -111.12 -44.30
C ILE A 959 14.12 -111.87 -44.75
N GLU A 960 12.99 -111.71 -44.06
CA GLU A 960 11.70 -112.30 -44.44
C GLU A 960 11.28 -111.88 -45.86
N ARG A 961 11.50 -110.60 -46.20
CA ARG A 961 11.27 -110.10 -47.58
C ARG A 961 12.24 -110.71 -48.60
N CYS A 962 13.51 -110.91 -48.24
CA CYS A 962 14.47 -111.60 -49.11
C CYS A 962 14.03 -113.04 -49.38
N GLU A 963 13.53 -113.75 -48.37
CA GLU A 963 12.99 -115.11 -48.52
C GLU A 963 11.75 -115.12 -49.44
N GLU A 964 10.84 -114.15 -49.27
CA GLU A 964 9.69 -113.96 -50.16
C GLU A 964 10.15 -113.71 -51.61
N TYR A 965 11.13 -112.82 -51.82
CA TYR A 965 11.64 -112.47 -53.14
C TYR A 965 12.57 -113.50 -53.79
N LYS A 966 13.13 -114.44 -53.02
CA LYS A 966 13.78 -115.64 -53.58
C LYS A 966 12.75 -116.55 -54.25
N GLN A 967 11.54 -116.64 -53.70
CA GLN A 967 10.46 -117.45 -54.25
C GLN A 967 9.72 -116.71 -55.38
N ASN A 968 9.47 -115.41 -55.19
CA ASN A 968 8.74 -114.54 -56.12
C ASN A 968 9.55 -113.26 -56.39
N PRO A 969 10.55 -113.30 -57.28
CA PRO A 969 11.41 -112.15 -57.52
C PRO A 969 10.63 -111.01 -58.18
N PRO A 970 10.81 -109.75 -57.72
CA PRO A 970 10.17 -108.59 -58.35
C PRO A 970 10.70 -108.34 -59.77
N GLU A 971 9.95 -107.56 -60.58
CA GLU A 971 10.32 -107.22 -61.95
C GLU A 971 11.68 -106.51 -62.06
N LYS A 972 12.31 -106.52 -63.24
CA LYS A 972 13.62 -105.85 -63.46
C LYS A 972 13.59 -104.34 -63.24
N THR A 973 12.40 -103.71 -63.30
CA THR A 973 12.16 -102.28 -63.09
C THR A 973 11.74 -101.95 -61.66
N TRP A 974 11.94 -102.87 -60.71
CA TRP A 974 11.62 -102.65 -59.30
C TRP A 974 12.41 -101.47 -58.72
N ASP A 975 11.70 -100.61 -58.03
CA ASP A 975 12.17 -99.33 -57.48
C ASP A 975 12.69 -99.45 -56.04
N GLY A 976 12.89 -100.67 -55.55
CA GLY A 976 13.35 -100.94 -54.19
C GLY A 976 12.27 -100.88 -53.12
N VAL A 977 11.01 -100.61 -53.49
CA VAL A 977 9.91 -100.45 -52.53
C VAL A 977 9.17 -101.77 -52.29
N TYR A 978 9.04 -102.15 -51.03
CA TYR A 978 8.19 -103.27 -50.64
C TYR A 978 6.70 -102.90 -50.72
N THR A 979 5.94 -103.61 -51.55
CA THR A 979 4.48 -103.48 -51.65
C THR A 979 3.82 -104.75 -51.12
N ARG A 980 3.24 -104.72 -49.92
CA ARG A 980 2.44 -105.84 -49.38
C ARG A 980 1.26 -106.15 -50.32
N THR A 981 1.14 -107.39 -50.79
CA THR A 981 -0.01 -107.83 -51.59
C THR A 981 -1.19 -108.33 -50.75
N HIS A 982 -0.99 -108.62 -49.46
CA HIS A 982 -2.01 -109.04 -48.50
C HIS A 982 -1.83 -108.33 -47.14
N LYS A 983 -2.93 -108.15 -46.40
CA LYS A 983 -3.06 -107.26 -45.22
C LYS A 983 -2.00 -107.48 -44.13
#